data_AF-A0A2E0X929-F1
#
_entry.id   AF-A0A2E0X929-F1
#
_cell.length_a   1.000
_cell.length_b   1.000
_cell.length_c   1.000
_cell.angle_alpha   90.00
_cell.angle_beta   90.00
_cell.angle_gamma   90.00
#
_symmetry.space_group_name_H-M   'P 1'
#
loop_
_entity.id
_entity.type
_entity.pdbx_description
1 polymer ?
#
loop_
_entity_poly.entity_id
_entity_poly.type
_entity_poly.pdbx_seq_one_letter_code
_entity_poly.pdbx_strand_id
1 'polypeptide(L)'
;MLLSPAVAMRKFLWCLASWAAIGGLAMSARAAVVTVGDVPNAPPAGGGAVSGTFTVGEDNYGSVSVTGGDAISSTGRAILGENDAAFGVITLAGFGSDWTINTSSSDLHIGEGGRGTLDVTAAAVVTVPDNTILGVDSTGHGTLNIAGQGSLLLTGDDMFVGSAGIGAVTVANGGTAISDTLIIGDLASGQGIVTVSDVLTQWTVDNVTVGDAGAGRLEIDSAARMFSSGLAVGVTAGSTGMVEVSGVGSLLNVGAVQIGTSGAATLSVSDGARIVTTGAVSVATNAAGMGTIVVSGAGSRLNVTGALNTSAGEGWITVADAGVIVTTAASTISPTGRVTLDGGRWETSAATNAALSVGGLLQGAGVVDVQGITLTATTATRGRLAAAAGQQLLATGRVTNNGGLIDLDGGTLETGSLLDNTGQIAARNGAVLRIGATGLENNSTAQLAVTSGTVDVFGDVSNNAGAEIVVAGGGVGVFHDAVDNAGTIFVSSSSEIVLLDDLSFASTSTLALQLGANQAFGLVSVGGTAALSGALEVSLAGNFSAQLGETIEVLRAGDGITGAFTSTALPSLGGGLSLDVQYTGDSVMLAVVQGLPGDFDGDGTVNGNDLSVWQSAYGTSGLGDADGDDDSDGSDFLLWQRQFGSAASTRAAAAPVPEPSSVVQLLVLLAAAAIARRRI
;
A
#
# COMPACT_ATOMS: atom_id res chain seq x y z
N MET A 1 -4.45 -28.17 -21.41
CA MET A 1 -4.26 -29.45 -22.13
C MET A 1 -3.26 -29.18 -23.24
N LEU A 2 -1.99 -29.43 -22.94
CA LEU A 2 -0.82 -28.99 -23.71
C LEU A 2 -0.57 -29.93 -24.89
N LEU A 3 -0.43 -29.39 -26.09
CA LEU A 3 0.12 -30.10 -27.25
C LEU A 3 1.61 -29.73 -27.36
N SER A 4 2.46 -30.72 -27.61
CA SER A 4 3.91 -30.53 -27.73
C SER A 4 4.30 -29.75 -29.00
N PRO A 5 5.47 -29.06 -29.00
CA PRO A 5 5.94 -28.21 -30.10
C PRO A 5 5.98 -28.93 -31.47
N ALA A 6 6.25 -30.24 -31.45
CA ALA A 6 6.31 -31.08 -32.65
C ALA A 6 4.97 -31.22 -33.39
N VAL A 7 3.82 -30.97 -32.75
CA VAL A 7 2.49 -31.10 -33.36
C VAL A 7 2.01 -29.78 -33.98
N ALA A 8 2.47 -28.63 -33.47
CA ALA A 8 2.19 -27.32 -34.06
C ALA A 8 2.85 -27.15 -35.43
N MET A 9 4.10 -27.63 -35.56
CA MET A 9 4.87 -27.63 -36.81
C MET A 9 4.21 -28.45 -37.93
N ARG A 10 3.52 -29.56 -37.60
CA ARG A 10 2.80 -30.38 -38.60
C ARG A 10 1.49 -29.78 -39.10
N LYS A 11 0.81 -28.94 -38.31
CA LYS A 11 -0.47 -28.32 -38.73
C LYS A 11 -0.25 -27.04 -39.56
N PHE A 12 0.87 -26.35 -39.36
CA PHE A 12 1.23 -25.16 -40.15
C PHE A 12 1.65 -25.52 -41.58
N LEU A 13 2.37 -26.65 -41.77
CA LEU A 13 2.75 -27.13 -43.11
C LEU A 13 1.55 -27.50 -44.02
N TRP A 14 0.39 -27.85 -43.46
CA TRP A 14 -0.79 -28.21 -44.27
C TRP A 14 -1.59 -27.01 -44.79
N CYS A 15 -1.46 -25.82 -44.18
CA CYS A 15 -2.07 -24.60 -44.72
C CYS A 15 -1.30 -24.05 -45.93
N LEU A 16 0.03 -24.20 -45.96
CA LEU A 16 0.87 -23.79 -47.10
C LEU A 16 0.58 -24.58 -48.39
N ALA A 17 0.16 -25.83 -48.28
CA ALA A 17 -0.17 -26.66 -49.46
C ALA A 17 -1.44 -26.21 -50.21
N SER A 18 -2.29 -25.39 -49.59
CA SER A 18 -3.56 -24.94 -50.20
C SER A 18 -3.42 -23.65 -51.04
N TRP A 19 -2.24 -23.02 -51.06
CA TRP A 19 -2.00 -21.78 -51.80
C TRP A 19 -1.27 -21.97 -53.14
N ALA A 20 -0.83 -23.19 -53.46
CA ALA A 20 -0.14 -23.51 -54.72
C ALA A 20 -1.08 -23.57 -55.95
N ALA A 21 -2.35 -23.20 -55.82
CA ALA A 21 -3.37 -23.38 -56.86
C ALA A 21 -3.99 -22.07 -57.37
N ILE A 22 -3.25 -20.95 -57.44
CA ILE A 22 -3.65 -19.80 -58.27
C ILE A 22 -2.41 -19.16 -58.92
N GLY A 23 -2.27 -19.39 -60.24
CA GLY A 23 -1.74 -18.39 -61.18
C GLY A 23 -0.23 -18.23 -61.26
N GLY A 24 0.41 -19.03 -62.13
CA GLY A 24 1.73 -18.74 -62.65
C GLY A 24 1.75 -17.41 -63.42
N LEU A 25 2.43 -16.41 -62.85
CA LEU A 25 2.97 -15.28 -63.58
C LEU A 25 4.48 -15.47 -63.65
N ALA A 26 5.01 -15.47 -64.87
CA ALA A 26 6.44 -15.57 -65.13
C ALA A 26 7.18 -14.45 -64.38
N MET A 27 7.96 -14.81 -63.35
CA MET A 27 8.89 -13.89 -62.71
C MET A 27 10.08 -13.66 -63.63
N SER A 28 10.25 -12.42 -64.08
CA SER A 28 11.46 -11.99 -64.78
C SER A 28 12.67 -12.17 -63.86
N ALA A 29 13.75 -12.76 -64.38
CA ALA A 29 14.99 -12.99 -63.66
C ALA A 29 15.52 -11.67 -63.04
N ARG A 30 15.41 -11.54 -61.73
CA ARG A 30 16.08 -10.51 -60.93
C ARG A 30 17.24 -11.18 -60.21
N ALA A 31 18.35 -10.48 -59.99
CA ALA A 31 19.37 -10.94 -59.06
C ALA A 31 18.70 -11.12 -57.69
N ALA A 32 18.64 -12.36 -57.21
CA ALA A 32 17.87 -12.69 -56.03
C ALA A 32 18.66 -12.46 -54.74
N VAL A 33 19.98 -12.62 -54.82
CA VAL A 33 20.95 -12.23 -53.81
C VAL A 33 21.86 -11.14 -54.37
N VAL A 34 21.91 -9.99 -53.69
CA VAL A 34 22.76 -8.84 -54.05
C VAL A 34 23.76 -8.61 -52.92
N THR A 35 25.04 -8.74 -53.23
CA THR A 35 26.14 -8.47 -52.29
C THR A 35 26.90 -7.22 -52.71
N VAL A 36 27.15 -6.32 -51.77
CA VAL A 36 27.88 -5.06 -51.99
C VAL A 36 28.92 -4.87 -50.88
N GLY A 37 30.10 -4.40 -51.26
CA GLY A 37 31.13 -4.03 -50.29
C GLY A 37 31.88 -5.21 -49.71
N ASP A 38 32.26 -5.08 -48.45
CA ASP A 38 33.14 -5.98 -47.72
C ASP A 38 32.39 -7.21 -47.18
N VAL A 39 32.34 -8.27 -48.00
CA VAL A 39 31.72 -9.56 -47.65
C VAL A 39 32.66 -10.68 -48.10
N PRO A 40 33.66 -11.05 -47.28
CA PRO A 40 34.75 -11.96 -47.66
C PRO A 40 34.27 -13.31 -48.21
N ASN A 41 33.21 -13.86 -47.61
CA ASN A 41 32.54 -15.08 -48.05
C ASN A 41 31.11 -14.76 -48.51
N ALA A 42 30.98 -14.14 -49.69
CA ALA A 42 29.69 -13.75 -50.24
C ALA A 42 28.83 -14.98 -50.65
N PRO A 43 27.50 -14.95 -50.38
CA PRO A 43 26.58 -15.97 -50.90
C PRO A 43 26.52 -15.94 -52.43
N PRO A 44 26.24 -17.09 -53.08
CA PRO A 44 26.05 -17.11 -54.53
C PRO A 44 24.85 -16.27 -54.95
N ALA A 45 24.93 -15.63 -56.12
CA ALA A 45 23.90 -14.70 -56.61
C ALA A 45 22.50 -15.32 -56.81
N GLY A 46 22.43 -16.65 -56.97
CA GLY A 46 21.19 -17.43 -57.06
C GLY A 46 20.83 -18.20 -55.79
N GLY A 47 21.30 -17.74 -54.63
CA GLY A 47 21.14 -18.43 -53.35
C GLY A 47 22.10 -19.60 -53.14
N GLY A 48 21.96 -20.25 -51.99
CA GLY A 48 22.77 -21.42 -51.61
C GLY A 48 23.75 -21.16 -50.46
N ALA A 49 24.70 -22.09 -50.28
CA ALA A 49 25.54 -22.14 -49.09
C ALA A 49 26.76 -21.20 -49.16
N VAL A 50 27.00 -20.49 -48.07
CA VAL A 50 28.26 -19.83 -47.71
C VAL A 50 29.11 -20.83 -46.92
N SER A 51 30.34 -21.06 -47.37
CA SER A 51 31.28 -21.95 -46.69
C SER A 51 32.12 -21.19 -45.66
N GLY A 52 32.33 -21.78 -44.49
CA GLY A 52 33.10 -21.17 -43.39
C GLY A 52 32.30 -20.11 -42.63
N THR A 53 33.03 -19.20 -41.98
CA THR A 53 32.45 -18.04 -41.28
C THR A 53 31.81 -17.10 -42.30
N PHE A 54 30.54 -16.75 -42.09
CA PHE A 54 29.83 -15.81 -42.94
C PHE A 54 29.89 -14.40 -42.34
N THR A 55 30.89 -13.64 -42.75
CA THR A 55 31.07 -12.24 -42.32
C THR A 55 30.51 -11.27 -43.36
N VAL A 56 29.72 -10.30 -42.89
CA VAL A 56 29.24 -9.14 -43.66
C VAL A 56 29.73 -7.87 -42.95
N GLY A 57 30.62 -7.12 -43.60
CA GLY A 57 31.33 -5.99 -43.00
C GLY A 57 32.39 -6.44 -42.00
N GLU A 58 33.53 -6.93 -42.49
CA GLU A 58 34.68 -7.34 -41.65
C GLU A 58 35.39 -6.09 -41.10
N ASP A 59 35.89 -5.23 -41.99
CA ASP A 59 36.59 -3.98 -41.67
C ASP A 59 35.86 -2.74 -42.20
N ASN A 60 35.02 -2.91 -43.23
CA ASN A 60 34.35 -1.82 -43.92
C ASN A 60 32.84 -2.08 -44.06
N TYR A 61 32.16 -1.24 -44.84
CA TYR A 61 30.76 -1.48 -45.19
C TYR A 61 30.61 -2.71 -46.08
N GLY A 62 29.80 -3.68 -45.63
CA GLY A 62 29.34 -4.83 -46.38
C GLY A 62 27.83 -4.97 -46.27
N SER A 63 27.18 -5.43 -47.35
CA SER A 63 25.75 -5.72 -47.33
C SER A 63 25.38 -6.91 -48.18
N VAL A 64 24.38 -7.67 -47.73
CA VAL A 64 23.73 -8.77 -48.47
C VAL A 64 22.22 -8.55 -48.46
N SER A 65 21.60 -8.54 -49.63
CA SER A 65 20.15 -8.42 -49.77
C SER A 65 19.58 -9.63 -50.51
N VAL A 66 18.63 -10.32 -49.89
CA VAL A 66 17.90 -11.45 -50.48
C VAL A 66 16.44 -11.04 -50.66
N THR A 67 16.02 -10.87 -51.91
CA THR A 67 14.67 -10.34 -52.25
C THR A 67 13.91 -11.11 -53.33
N GLY A 68 14.57 -12.11 -53.93
CA GLY A 68 14.02 -12.88 -55.06
C GLY A 68 13.49 -14.27 -54.70
N GLY A 69 13.46 -14.65 -53.42
CA GLY A 69 13.06 -16.00 -52.98
C GLY A 69 14.17 -17.06 -53.05
N ASP A 70 15.41 -16.65 -53.33
CA ASP A 70 16.56 -17.56 -53.36
C ASP A 70 17.21 -17.64 -51.96
N ALA A 71 16.81 -18.65 -51.19
CA ALA A 71 17.32 -18.85 -49.83
C ALA A 71 18.85 -19.01 -49.78
N ILE A 72 19.44 -18.49 -48.71
CA ILE A 72 20.86 -18.64 -48.40
C ILE A 72 21.05 -19.57 -47.19
N SER A 73 22.23 -20.16 -47.07
CA SER A 73 22.60 -20.89 -45.86
C SER A 73 24.07 -20.67 -45.52
N SER A 74 24.46 -20.89 -44.27
CA SER A 74 25.87 -20.84 -43.84
C SER A 74 26.21 -22.05 -42.97
N THR A 75 27.47 -22.47 -43.01
CA THR A 75 27.95 -23.65 -42.24
C THR A 75 28.83 -23.30 -41.06
N GLY A 76 29.24 -22.04 -40.91
CA GLY A 76 29.98 -21.54 -39.74
C GLY A 76 29.20 -20.45 -39.03
N ARG A 77 29.85 -19.89 -38.00
CA ARG A 77 29.39 -18.69 -37.32
C ARG A 77 29.11 -17.57 -38.34
N ALA A 78 28.06 -16.81 -38.11
CA ALA A 78 27.72 -15.65 -38.93
C ALA A 78 27.96 -14.36 -38.15
N ILE A 79 28.56 -13.36 -38.80
CA ILE A 79 28.98 -12.11 -38.15
C ILE A 79 28.59 -10.93 -39.04
N LEU A 80 27.86 -9.97 -38.48
CA LEU A 80 27.50 -8.72 -39.16
C LEU A 80 28.18 -7.56 -38.42
N GLY A 81 29.16 -6.91 -39.05
CA GLY A 81 29.96 -5.87 -38.40
C GLY A 81 30.95 -6.44 -37.39
N GLU A 82 32.05 -7.03 -37.88
CA GLU A 82 33.05 -7.76 -37.08
C GLU A 82 33.97 -6.80 -36.31
N ASN A 83 34.80 -6.02 -36.99
CA ASN A 83 35.77 -5.13 -36.33
C ASN A 83 35.17 -3.75 -35.99
N ASP A 84 35.88 -3.00 -35.14
CA ASP A 84 35.50 -1.63 -34.76
C ASP A 84 35.32 -0.75 -36.02
N ALA A 85 34.28 0.09 -36.00
CA ALA A 85 33.82 0.92 -37.11
C ALA A 85 33.36 0.19 -38.40
N ALA A 86 33.36 -1.15 -38.45
CA ALA A 86 32.78 -1.90 -39.58
C ALA A 86 31.24 -1.80 -39.60
N PHE A 87 30.63 -1.97 -40.78
CA PHE A 87 29.17 -1.92 -40.95
C PHE A 87 28.69 -3.13 -41.77
N GLY A 88 28.00 -4.06 -41.13
CA GLY A 88 27.40 -5.22 -41.76
C GLY A 88 25.89 -5.11 -41.84
N VAL A 89 25.32 -5.25 -43.04
CA VAL A 89 23.85 -5.21 -43.23
C VAL A 89 23.35 -6.42 -43.99
N ILE A 90 22.40 -7.16 -43.42
CA ILE A 90 21.65 -8.18 -44.15
C ILE A 90 20.17 -7.78 -44.21
N THR A 91 19.59 -7.82 -45.40
CA THR A 91 18.16 -7.61 -45.60
C THR A 91 17.55 -8.83 -46.31
N LEU A 92 16.63 -9.49 -45.63
CA LEU A 92 15.82 -10.59 -46.14
C LEU A 92 14.39 -10.10 -46.31
N ALA A 93 13.88 -10.13 -47.54
CA ALA A 93 12.53 -9.68 -47.84
C ALA A 93 11.82 -10.61 -48.81
N GLY A 94 10.59 -10.99 -48.47
CA GLY A 94 9.74 -11.82 -49.32
C GLY A 94 9.81 -13.30 -48.98
N PHE A 95 8.73 -14.00 -49.32
CA PHE A 95 8.62 -15.45 -49.15
C PHE A 95 9.76 -16.20 -49.86
N GLY A 96 10.41 -17.11 -49.15
CA GLY A 96 11.52 -17.92 -49.65
C GLY A 96 12.89 -17.25 -49.62
N SER A 97 12.96 -15.96 -49.27
CA SER A 97 14.23 -15.24 -49.02
C SER A 97 14.80 -15.62 -47.64
N ASP A 98 14.88 -16.92 -47.37
CA ASP A 98 15.20 -17.47 -46.07
C ASP A 98 16.70 -17.55 -45.84
N TRP A 99 17.11 -17.57 -44.57
CA TRP A 99 18.48 -17.83 -44.16
C TRP A 99 18.56 -18.89 -43.06
N THR A 100 19.28 -19.96 -43.33
CA THR A 100 19.53 -21.04 -42.36
C THR A 100 21.00 -21.19 -42.04
N ILE A 101 21.38 -21.13 -40.77
CA ILE A 101 22.67 -21.59 -40.28
C ILE A 101 22.58 -23.10 -40.02
N ASN A 102 23.41 -23.89 -40.72
CA ASN A 102 23.26 -25.35 -40.79
C ASN A 102 24.07 -26.14 -39.75
N THR A 103 24.90 -25.48 -38.95
CA THR A 103 25.75 -26.13 -37.95
C THR A 103 25.20 -25.88 -36.57
N SER A 104 24.89 -26.95 -35.83
CA SER A 104 24.15 -26.89 -34.58
C SER A 104 24.81 -26.10 -33.45
N SER A 105 26.09 -25.78 -33.57
CA SER A 105 26.87 -25.03 -32.59
C SER A 105 27.36 -23.68 -33.15
N SER A 106 26.66 -23.13 -34.14
CA SER A 106 27.07 -21.90 -34.83
C SER A 106 26.11 -20.77 -34.49
N ASP A 107 26.70 -19.75 -33.87
CA ASP A 107 26.00 -18.55 -33.46
C ASP A 107 25.80 -17.56 -34.61
N LEU A 108 24.86 -16.64 -34.40
CA LEU A 108 24.69 -15.42 -35.17
C LEU A 108 25.12 -14.22 -34.31
N HIS A 109 26.16 -13.51 -34.72
CA HIS A 109 26.63 -12.27 -34.10
C HIS A 109 26.18 -11.07 -34.94
N ILE A 110 25.50 -10.10 -34.31
CA ILE A 110 25.07 -8.86 -34.95
C ILE A 110 25.69 -7.69 -34.18
N GLY A 111 26.65 -7.01 -34.80
CA GLY A 111 27.50 -6.02 -34.18
C GLY A 111 28.43 -6.68 -33.17
N GLU A 112 29.49 -7.32 -33.65
CA GLU A 112 30.50 -7.95 -32.79
C GLU A 112 31.36 -6.86 -32.14
N GLY A 113 32.29 -6.25 -32.89
CA GLY A 113 32.97 -5.00 -32.53
C GLY A 113 32.42 -3.77 -33.26
N GLY A 114 31.79 -3.95 -34.42
CA GLY A 114 31.24 -2.89 -35.27
C GLY A 114 29.72 -2.76 -35.21
N ARG A 115 29.10 -2.22 -36.27
CA ARG A 115 27.65 -2.13 -36.40
C ARG A 115 27.09 -3.23 -37.29
N GLY A 116 26.19 -4.04 -36.75
CA GLY A 116 25.46 -5.07 -37.50
C GLY A 116 23.97 -4.73 -37.58
N THR A 117 23.35 -4.99 -38.74
CA THR A 117 21.90 -4.86 -38.92
C THR A 117 21.35 -6.04 -39.70
N LEU A 118 20.34 -6.71 -39.16
CA LEU A 118 19.59 -7.76 -39.84
C LEU A 118 18.11 -7.37 -39.92
N ASP A 119 17.59 -7.25 -41.14
CA ASP A 119 16.18 -7.02 -41.41
C ASP A 119 15.54 -8.30 -41.97
N VAL A 120 14.49 -8.79 -41.32
CA VAL A 120 13.70 -9.95 -41.71
C VAL A 120 12.27 -9.50 -41.95
N THR A 121 11.89 -9.41 -43.23
CA THR A 121 10.65 -8.75 -43.63
C THR A 121 9.84 -9.54 -44.65
N ALA A 122 8.55 -9.21 -44.76
CA ALA A 122 7.65 -9.71 -45.80
C ALA A 122 7.67 -11.26 -45.95
N ALA A 123 7.57 -11.98 -44.82
CA ALA A 123 7.52 -13.45 -44.76
C ALA A 123 8.84 -14.19 -45.05
N ALA A 124 9.98 -13.54 -44.84
CA ALA A 124 11.28 -14.20 -44.78
C ALA A 124 11.49 -14.93 -43.44
N VAL A 125 12.25 -16.03 -43.46
CA VAL A 125 12.56 -16.82 -42.26
C VAL A 125 14.07 -16.87 -42.00
N VAL A 126 14.49 -16.63 -40.76
CA VAL A 126 15.85 -16.87 -40.28
C VAL A 126 15.84 -18.00 -39.26
N THR A 127 16.73 -18.97 -39.44
CA THR A 127 16.94 -20.08 -38.50
C THR A 127 18.39 -20.13 -38.05
N VAL A 128 18.60 -19.90 -36.76
CA VAL A 128 19.87 -20.00 -36.04
C VAL A 128 19.76 -21.18 -35.08
N PRO A 129 20.59 -22.22 -35.17
CA PRO A 129 20.41 -23.43 -34.38
C PRO A 129 21.00 -23.32 -32.96
N ASP A 130 21.87 -22.34 -32.71
CA ASP A 130 22.52 -22.05 -31.43
C ASP A 130 22.13 -20.61 -30.99
N ASN A 131 23.08 -19.79 -30.54
CA ASN A 131 22.78 -18.47 -29.98
C ASN A 131 22.64 -17.37 -31.04
N THR A 132 21.81 -16.37 -30.73
CA THR A 132 21.80 -15.08 -31.44
C THR A 132 22.25 -13.98 -30.49
N ILE A 133 23.34 -13.29 -30.82
CA ILE A 133 24.01 -12.34 -29.92
C ILE A 133 24.11 -10.99 -30.60
N LEU A 134 23.58 -9.94 -29.96
CA LEU A 134 23.59 -8.56 -30.45
C LEU A 134 24.43 -7.67 -29.55
N GLY A 135 25.30 -6.84 -30.15
CA GLY A 135 26.21 -5.98 -29.41
C GLY A 135 27.17 -6.80 -28.54
N VAL A 136 27.99 -7.62 -29.20
CA VAL A 136 28.82 -8.65 -28.54
C VAL A 136 29.90 -8.00 -27.67
N ASP A 137 30.78 -7.20 -28.29
CA ASP A 137 31.84 -6.46 -27.61
C ASP A 137 31.36 -5.08 -27.16
N SER A 138 32.13 -4.41 -26.30
CA SER A 138 31.76 -3.11 -25.72
C SER A 138 31.60 -1.97 -26.73
N THR A 139 32.16 -2.10 -27.93
CA THR A 139 31.98 -1.17 -29.06
C THR A 139 30.90 -1.63 -30.04
N GLY A 140 30.43 -2.88 -29.93
CA GLY A 140 29.47 -3.50 -30.83
C GLY A 140 28.09 -2.87 -30.74
N HIS A 141 27.46 -2.69 -31.91
CA HIS A 141 26.07 -2.25 -32.02
C HIS A 141 25.28 -3.20 -32.92
N GLY A 142 24.42 -4.03 -32.32
CA GLY A 142 23.54 -4.95 -33.03
C GLY A 142 22.13 -4.39 -33.21
N THR A 143 21.54 -4.54 -34.38
CA THR A 143 20.12 -4.25 -34.64
C THR A 143 19.47 -5.40 -35.39
N LEU A 144 18.33 -5.88 -34.90
CA LEU A 144 17.53 -6.93 -35.53
C LEU A 144 16.07 -6.50 -35.65
N ASN A 145 15.56 -6.44 -36.88
CA ASN A 145 14.17 -6.10 -37.16
C ASN A 145 13.45 -7.31 -37.76
N ILE A 146 12.33 -7.70 -37.16
CA ILE A 146 11.48 -8.80 -37.63
C ILE A 146 10.09 -8.23 -37.84
N ALA A 147 9.74 -7.93 -39.08
CA ALA A 147 8.53 -7.18 -39.38
C ALA A 147 7.70 -7.78 -40.52
N GLY A 148 6.38 -7.66 -40.39
CA GLY A 148 5.44 -8.11 -41.41
C GLY A 148 4.96 -9.54 -41.17
N GLN A 149 3.69 -9.77 -41.50
CA GLN A 149 3.05 -11.07 -41.31
C GLN A 149 3.83 -12.21 -41.97
N GLY A 150 4.14 -13.23 -41.18
CA GLY A 150 4.84 -14.43 -41.62
C GLY A 150 6.36 -14.33 -41.54
N SER A 151 6.93 -13.15 -41.26
CA SER A 151 8.37 -13.03 -40.98
C SER A 151 8.69 -13.73 -39.67
N LEU A 152 9.76 -14.52 -39.65
CA LEU A 152 10.06 -15.40 -38.52
C LEU A 152 11.56 -15.43 -38.21
N LEU A 153 11.90 -15.24 -36.95
CA LEU A 153 13.19 -15.65 -36.39
C LEU A 153 13.01 -16.90 -35.53
N LEU A 154 13.86 -17.90 -35.75
CA LEU A 154 14.03 -19.07 -34.90
C LEU A 154 15.46 -19.10 -34.37
N THR A 155 15.64 -18.85 -33.08
CA THR A 155 16.90 -19.11 -32.36
C THR A 155 16.74 -20.41 -31.58
N GLY A 156 17.66 -21.36 -31.81
CA GLY A 156 17.59 -22.71 -31.27
C GLY A 156 18.00 -22.82 -29.81
N ASP A 157 18.80 -21.86 -29.33
CA ASP A 157 19.26 -21.73 -27.95
C ASP A 157 18.97 -20.29 -27.45
N ASP A 158 19.94 -19.64 -26.80
CA ASP A 158 19.77 -18.36 -26.14
C ASP A 158 19.89 -17.15 -27.09
N MET A 159 19.22 -16.07 -26.72
CA MET A 159 19.30 -14.77 -27.38
C MET A 159 19.79 -13.70 -26.41
N PHE A 160 20.89 -13.05 -26.76
CA PHE A 160 21.51 -11.99 -25.98
C PHE A 160 21.35 -10.65 -26.71
N VAL A 161 20.71 -9.68 -26.05
CA VAL A 161 20.47 -8.34 -26.59
C VAL A 161 21.24 -7.33 -25.75
N GLY A 162 22.34 -6.82 -26.32
CA GLY A 162 23.30 -5.98 -25.59
C GLY A 162 24.13 -6.85 -24.64
N SER A 163 25.03 -7.66 -25.20
CA SER A 163 25.92 -8.53 -24.41
C SER A 163 26.93 -7.68 -23.60
N ALA A 164 28.01 -7.21 -24.23
CA ALA A 164 28.85 -6.14 -23.65
C ALA A 164 28.58 -4.76 -24.27
N GLY A 165 28.04 -4.71 -25.48
CA GLY A 165 27.76 -3.51 -26.26
C GLY A 165 26.27 -3.14 -26.26
N ILE A 166 25.82 -2.52 -27.35
CA ILE A 166 24.43 -2.10 -27.54
C ILE A 166 23.72 -3.08 -28.46
N GLY A 167 22.60 -3.65 -28.02
CA GLY A 167 21.72 -4.49 -28.84
C GLY A 167 20.31 -3.95 -28.88
N ALA A 168 19.70 -3.98 -30.07
CA ALA A 168 18.31 -3.60 -30.27
C ALA A 168 17.57 -4.67 -31.10
N VAL A 169 16.41 -5.12 -30.62
CA VAL A 169 15.52 -6.01 -31.35
C VAL A 169 14.14 -5.39 -31.45
N THR A 170 13.55 -5.41 -32.64
CA THR A 170 12.16 -5.03 -32.87
C THR A 170 11.43 -6.15 -33.57
N VAL A 171 10.35 -6.65 -32.96
CA VAL A 171 9.37 -7.54 -33.59
C VAL A 171 8.09 -6.75 -33.77
N ALA A 172 7.61 -6.61 -34.99
CA ALA A 172 6.51 -5.69 -35.30
C ALA A 172 5.65 -6.15 -36.48
N ASN A 173 4.53 -5.46 -36.71
CA ASN A 173 3.66 -5.63 -37.87
C ASN A 173 3.27 -7.08 -38.20
N GLY A 174 3.04 -7.93 -37.18
CA GLY A 174 2.68 -9.34 -37.36
C GLY A 174 3.87 -10.30 -37.53
N GLY A 175 5.10 -9.86 -37.25
CA GLY A 175 6.28 -10.71 -37.20
C GLY A 175 6.29 -11.63 -35.98
N THR A 176 7.08 -12.71 -36.06
CA THR A 176 7.20 -13.71 -34.99
C THR A 176 8.66 -13.98 -34.63
N ALA A 177 8.95 -14.14 -33.34
CA ALA A 177 10.24 -14.62 -32.84
C ALA A 177 10.07 -15.80 -31.88
N ILE A 178 11.02 -16.75 -31.92
CA ILE A 178 11.11 -17.89 -31.00
C ILE A 178 12.58 -18.03 -30.56
N SER A 179 12.80 -18.21 -29.25
CA SER A 179 14.11 -18.42 -28.61
C SER A 179 13.97 -19.25 -27.33
N ASP A 180 15.07 -19.80 -26.78
CA ASP A 180 15.07 -20.46 -25.46
C ASP A 180 15.11 -19.41 -24.32
N THR A 181 16.28 -18.91 -23.93
CA THR A 181 16.38 -17.78 -22.99
C THR A 181 16.59 -16.48 -23.76
N LEU A 182 15.94 -15.40 -23.31
CA LEU A 182 16.21 -14.03 -23.74
C LEU A 182 16.87 -13.25 -22.61
N ILE A 183 18.08 -12.76 -22.83
CA ILE A 183 18.84 -11.92 -21.90
C ILE A 183 19.02 -10.54 -22.51
N ILE A 184 18.51 -9.51 -21.83
CA ILE A 184 18.55 -8.12 -22.28
C ILE A 184 19.42 -7.31 -21.32
N GLY A 185 20.56 -6.80 -21.76
CA GLY A 185 21.55 -6.16 -20.89
C GLY A 185 22.28 -7.18 -20.01
N ASP A 186 23.08 -8.03 -20.64
CA ASP A 186 23.76 -9.18 -20.04
C ASP A 186 24.92 -8.76 -19.13
N LEU A 187 26.01 -8.23 -19.70
CA LEU A 187 27.21 -7.83 -18.96
C LEU A 187 27.11 -6.38 -18.46
N ALA A 188 28.01 -5.98 -17.56
CA ALA A 188 27.94 -4.69 -16.86
C ALA A 188 27.91 -3.44 -17.76
N SER A 189 28.47 -3.50 -18.97
CA SER A 189 28.40 -2.43 -19.98
C SER A 189 27.28 -2.62 -21.01
N GLY A 190 26.67 -3.81 -21.04
CA GLY A 190 25.65 -4.22 -21.98
C GLY A 190 24.39 -3.37 -21.86
N GLN A 191 23.89 -2.91 -23.00
CA GLN A 191 22.66 -2.13 -23.12
C GLN A 191 21.75 -2.80 -24.13
N GLY A 192 20.69 -3.43 -23.64
CA GLY A 192 19.71 -4.14 -24.46
C GLY A 192 18.36 -3.44 -24.51
N ILE A 193 17.79 -3.35 -25.70
CA ILE A 193 16.40 -2.90 -25.90
C ILE A 193 15.68 -3.91 -26.78
N VAL A 194 14.51 -4.36 -26.31
CA VAL A 194 13.61 -5.21 -27.07
C VAL A 194 12.23 -4.56 -27.13
N THR A 195 11.69 -4.41 -28.34
CA THR A 195 10.34 -3.90 -28.56
C THR A 195 9.52 -4.96 -29.32
N VAL A 196 8.35 -5.30 -28.78
CA VAL A 196 7.36 -6.19 -29.39
C VAL A 196 6.07 -5.40 -29.57
N SER A 197 5.76 -5.02 -30.81
CA SER A 197 4.70 -4.06 -31.09
C SER A 197 3.78 -4.53 -32.22
N ASP A 198 2.63 -3.88 -32.35
CA ASP A 198 1.55 -4.14 -33.30
C ASP A 198 0.76 -5.44 -33.12
N VAL A 199 -0.42 -5.42 -33.73
CA VAL A 199 -1.36 -6.55 -33.74
C VAL A 199 -0.76 -7.76 -34.46
N LEU A 200 -1.11 -8.96 -33.98
CA LEU A 200 -0.64 -10.26 -34.48
C LEU A 200 0.85 -10.54 -34.28
N THR A 201 1.63 -9.58 -33.78
CA THR A 201 3.04 -9.79 -33.43
C THR A 201 3.15 -10.69 -32.22
N GLN A 202 4.07 -11.66 -32.28
CA GLN A 202 4.27 -12.63 -31.21
C GLN A 202 5.74 -12.92 -30.94
N TRP A 203 6.10 -13.06 -29.67
CA TRP A 203 7.35 -13.68 -29.26
C TRP A 203 7.08 -14.80 -28.24
N THR A 204 7.55 -16.01 -28.54
CA THR A 204 7.56 -17.12 -27.57
C THR A 204 8.99 -17.39 -27.13
N VAL A 205 9.22 -17.36 -25.82
CA VAL A 205 10.53 -17.59 -25.20
C VAL A 205 10.34 -18.45 -23.96
N ASP A 206 11.31 -19.24 -23.55
CA ASP A 206 11.20 -20.01 -22.30
C ASP A 206 11.48 -19.12 -21.09
N ASN A 207 12.60 -18.41 -21.02
CA ASN A 207 12.91 -17.51 -19.89
C ASN A 207 13.33 -16.11 -20.35
N VAL A 208 12.96 -15.10 -19.57
CA VAL A 208 13.36 -13.70 -19.85
C VAL A 208 14.11 -13.12 -18.67
N THR A 209 15.29 -12.57 -18.95
CA THR A 209 16.08 -11.76 -18.01
C THR A 209 16.25 -10.35 -18.58
N VAL A 210 15.84 -9.34 -17.81
CA VAL A 210 15.96 -7.92 -18.19
C VAL A 210 16.83 -7.18 -17.19
N GLY A 211 18.01 -6.74 -17.63
CA GLY A 211 19.06 -6.21 -16.76
C GLY A 211 19.66 -7.30 -15.89
N ASP A 212 20.52 -8.16 -16.48
CA ASP A 212 21.23 -9.17 -15.70
C ASP A 212 22.33 -8.50 -14.85
N ALA A 213 23.48 -8.18 -15.45
CA ALA A 213 24.49 -7.28 -14.88
C ALA A 213 24.47 -5.89 -15.53
N GLY A 214 23.91 -5.75 -16.73
CA GLY A 214 23.83 -4.50 -17.50
C GLY A 214 22.50 -3.74 -17.37
N ALA A 215 22.18 -2.98 -18.42
CA ALA A 215 20.91 -2.25 -18.56
C ALA A 215 20.03 -2.92 -19.61
N GLY A 216 18.84 -3.37 -19.21
CA GLY A 216 17.88 -4.00 -20.10
C GLY A 216 16.52 -3.30 -20.13
N ARG A 217 15.91 -3.21 -21.31
CA ARG A 217 14.55 -2.71 -21.50
C ARG A 217 13.74 -3.64 -22.41
N LEU A 218 12.56 -4.03 -21.96
CA LEU A 218 11.56 -4.79 -22.72
C LEU A 218 10.27 -3.99 -22.82
N GLU A 219 9.80 -3.74 -24.04
CA GLU A 219 8.55 -3.06 -24.34
C GLU A 219 7.61 -3.99 -25.09
N ILE A 220 6.35 -4.05 -24.63
CA ILE A 220 5.28 -4.78 -25.31
C ILE A 220 4.10 -3.84 -25.47
N ASP A 221 3.79 -3.48 -26.70
CA ASP A 221 2.77 -2.47 -26.98
C ASP A 221 1.87 -2.79 -28.19
N SER A 222 0.88 -1.93 -28.43
CA SER A 222 0.04 -1.93 -29.63
C SER A 222 -0.60 -3.29 -29.98
N ALA A 223 -1.09 -4.00 -28.96
CA ALA A 223 -1.74 -5.32 -29.06
C ALA A 223 -0.83 -6.51 -29.39
N ALA A 224 0.49 -6.34 -29.22
CA ALA A 224 1.45 -7.43 -29.30
C ALA A 224 1.34 -8.42 -28.14
N ARG A 225 1.89 -9.62 -28.34
CA ARG A 225 1.85 -10.69 -27.33
C ARG A 225 3.20 -11.35 -27.11
N MET A 226 3.57 -11.53 -25.85
CA MET A 226 4.76 -12.29 -25.47
C MET A 226 4.40 -13.40 -24.49
N PHE A 227 5.02 -14.57 -24.66
CA PHE A 227 4.84 -15.74 -23.82
C PHE A 227 6.18 -16.17 -23.22
N SER A 228 6.24 -16.33 -21.90
CA SER A 228 7.39 -16.91 -21.21
C SER A 228 7.04 -17.82 -20.03
N SER A 229 7.96 -18.70 -19.66
CA SER A 229 7.87 -19.55 -18.46
C SER A 229 8.38 -18.86 -17.20
N GLY A 230 9.15 -17.78 -17.34
CA GLY A 230 9.66 -16.97 -16.23
C GLY A 230 10.10 -15.57 -16.67
N LEU A 231 10.16 -14.64 -15.71
CA LEU A 231 10.71 -13.31 -15.89
C LEU A 231 11.52 -12.89 -14.65
N ALA A 232 12.76 -12.49 -14.86
CA ALA A 232 13.61 -11.85 -13.86
C ALA A 232 14.03 -10.45 -14.36
N VAL A 233 13.92 -9.44 -13.50
CA VAL A 233 14.23 -8.04 -13.84
C VAL A 233 15.16 -7.46 -12.77
N GLY A 234 16.28 -6.85 -13.17
CA GLY A 234 17.28 -6.30 -12.26
C GLY A 234 17.92 -7.38 -11.36
N VAL A 235 18.65 -8.30 -11.98
CA VAL A 235 19.10 -9.55 -11.32
C VAL A 235 20.30 -9.33 -10.40
N THR A 236 21.38 -8.76 -10.93
CA THR A 236 22.65 -8.56 -10.22
C THR A 236 22.74 -7.17 -9.59
N ALA A 237 23.53 -7.03 -8.53
CA ALA A 237 23.76 -5.74 -7.89
C ALA A 237 24.35 -4.72 -8.89
N GLY A 238 23.74 -3.55 -8.97
CA GLY A 238 24.13 -2.48 -9.91
C GLY A 238 23.47 -2.57 -11.30
N SER A 239 22.77 -3.65 -11.62
CA SER A 239 22.04 -3.76 -12.89
C SER A 239 20.73 -2.97 -12.87
N THR A 240 20.23 -2.64 -14.06
CA THR A 240 18.95 -1.94 -14.24
C THR A 240 18.08 -2.68 -15.24
N GLY A 241 16.86 -3.05 -14.82
CA GLY A 241 15.89 -3.72 -15.68
C GLY A 241 14.58 -2.94 -15.77
N MET A 242 14.04 -2.80 -16.97
CA MET A 242 12.75 -2.16 -17.20
C MET A 242 11.87 -3.00 -18.10
N VAL A 243 10.66 -3.30 -17.65
CA VAL A 243 9.63 -3.97 -18.45
C VAL A 243 8.40 -3.07 -18.50
N GLU A 244 7.93 -2.77 -19.71
CA GLU A 244 6.76 -1.94 -19.96
C GLU A 244 5.77 -2.70 -20.85
N VAL A 245 4.54 -2.84 -20.36
CA VAL A 245 3.43 -3.41 -21.13
C VAL A 245 2.32 -2.38 -21.21
N SER A 246 2.09 -1.83 -22.40
CA SER A 246 1.18 -0.69 -22.59
C SER A 246 0.26 -0.87 -23.78
N GLY A 247 -0.88 -0.19 -23.76
CA GLY A 247 -1.85 -0.20 -24.85
C GLY A 247 -2.83 -1.38 -24.81
N VAL A 248 -4.04 -1.10 -25.30
CA VAL A 248 -5.15 -2.05 -25.30
C VAL A 248 -4.81 -3.30 -26.10
N GLY A 249 -4.99 -4.45 -25.47
CA GLY A 249 -4.78 -5.77 -26.11
C GLY A 249 -3.35 -6.29 -26.00
N SER A 250 -2.39 -5.47 -25.56
CA SER A 250 -1.02 -5.90 -25.30
C SER A 250 -0.99 -6.87 -24.12
N LEU A 251 -0.27 -7.98 -24.28
CA LEU A 251 -0.27 -9.07 -23.31
C LEU A 251 1.13 -9.65 -23.10
N LEU A 252 1.55 -9.66 -21.84
CA LEU A 252 2.63 -10.53 -21.37
C LEU A 252 2.02 -11.69 -20.57
N ASN A 253 2.19 -12.91 -21.06
CA ASN A 253 1.81 -14.12 -20.33
C ASN A 253 3.08 -14.84 -19.87
N VAL A 254 3.28 -14.90 -18.56
CA VAL A 254 4.54 -15.31 -17.94
C VAL A 254 4.30 -16.35 -16.84
N GLY A 255 5.30 -17.14 -16.47
CA GLY A 255 5.29 -17.93 -15.24
C GLY A 255 5.53 -17.09 -13.98
N ALA A 256 6.52 -17.49 -13.18
CA ALA A 256 6.91 -16.73 -11.99
C ALA A 256 7.66 -15.45 -12.38
N VAL A 257 7.50 -14.39 -11.59
CA VAL A 257 8.12 -13.08 -11.85
C VAL A 257 8.94 -12.63 -10.64
N GLN A 258 10.16 -12.17 -10.89
CA GLN A 258 11.04 -11.55 -9.89
C GLN A 258 11.42 -10.14 -10.36
N ILE A 259 11.08 -9.13 -9.54
CA ILE A 259 11.35 -7.72 -9.83
C ILE A 259 12.33 -7.19 -8.81
N GLY A 260 13.54 -6.83 -9.24
CA GLY A 260 14.58 -6.24 -8.41
C GLY A 260 15.21 -7.31 -7.51
N THR A 261 15.73 -8.38 -8.09
CA THR A 261 16.31 -9.49 -7.31
C THR A 261 17.47 -8.99 -6.46
N SER A 262 18.46 -8.34 -7.07
CA SER A 262 19.54 -7.61 -6.37
C SER A 262 19.87 -6.26 -7.01
N GLY A 263 19.41 -6.02 -8.24
CA GLY A 263 19.53 -4.74 -8.96
C GLY A 263 18.27 -3.89 -8.83
N ALA A 264 18.23 -2.81 -9.60
CA ALA A 264 17.06 -1.94 -9.70
C ALA A 264 16.15 -2.41 -10.84
N ALA A 265 14.85 -2.51 -10.57
CA ALA A 265 13.88 -3.01 -11.53
C ALA A 265 12.57 -2.24 -11.50
N THR A 266 12.00 -2.02 -12.69
CA THR A 266 10.65 -1.49 -12.85
C THR A 266 9.83 -2.38 -13.78
N LEU A 267 8.60 -2.70 -13.37
CA LEU A 267 7.57 -3.34 -14.18
C LEU A 267 6.35 -2.42 -14.25
N SER A 268 5.97 -1.94 -15.43
CA SER A 268 4.79 -1.10 -15.63
C SER A 268 3.72 -1.79 -16.50
N VAL A 269 2.46 -1.59 -16.12
CA VAL A 269 1.28 -1.97 -16.90
C VAL A 269 0.38 -0.76 -17.05
N SER A 270 0.18 -0.29 -18.29
CA SER A 270 -0.59 0.94 -18.56
C SER A 270 -1.54 0.82 -19.75
N ASP A 271 -2.39 1.84 -19.90
CA ASP A 271 -3.21 2.09 -21.10
C ASP A 271 -4.07 0.89 -21.58
N GLY A 272 -4.59 0.10 -20.64
CA GLY A 272 -5.46 -1.04 -20.92
C GLY A 272 -4.73 -2.35 -21.24
N ALA A 273 -3.42 -2.41 -21.01
CA ALA A 273 -2.61 -3.61 -21.17
C ALA A 273 -2.82 -4.63 -20.06
N ARG A 274 -2.30 -5.84 -20.26
CA ARG A 274 -2.41 -6.92 -19.27
C ARG A 274 -1.14 -7.72 -19.12
N ILE A 275 -0.78 -8.00 -17.88
CA ILE A 275 0.17 -9.05 -17.52
C ILE A 275 -0.60 -10.18 -16.83
N VAL A 276 -0.35 -11.42 -17.24
CA VAL A 276 -0.88 -12.62 -16.59
C VAL A 276 0.28 -13.48 -16.16
N THR A 277 0.35 -13.80 -14.87
CA THR A 277 1.34 -14.72 -14.31
C THR A 277 0.67 -16.04 -13.96
N THR A 278 1.36 -17.15 -14.22
CA THR A 278 0.94 -18.50 -13.77
C THR A 278 1.60 -18.93 -12.46
N GLY A 279 2.55 -18.14 -11.95
CA GLY A 279 3.19 -18.32 -10.64
C GLY A 279 3.18 -17.05 -9.79
N ALA A 280 3.87 -17.11 -8.65
CA ALA A 280 4.00 -15.98 -7.73
C ALA A 280 4.84 -14.84 -8.32
N VAL A 281 4.63 -13.64 -7.77
CA VAL A 281 5.44 -12.45 -8.06
C VAL A 281 6.16 -12.04 -6.77
N SER A 282 7.49 -11.92 -6.86
CA SER A 282 8.34 -11.43 -5.77
C SER A 282 8.99 -10.10 -6.16
N VAL A 283 8.88 -9.12 -5.27
CA VAL A 283 9.45 -7.78 -5.45
C VAL A 283 10.53 -7.55 -4.41
N ALA A 284 11.70 -7.08 -4.86
CA ALA A 284 12.88 -6.79 -4.05
C ALA A 284 13.36 -8.00 -3.24
N THR A 285 13.71 -9.10 -3.93
CA THR A 285 13.96 -10.42 -3.32
C THR A 285 15.08 -10.38 -2.28
N ASN A 286 16.25 -9.84 -2.62
CA ASN A 286 17.40 -9.75 -1.73
C ASN A 286 17.46 -8.37 -1.06
N ALA A 287 18.20 -8.27 0.05
CA ALA A 287 18.27 -7.05 0.87
C ALA A 287 18.77 -5.79 0.13
N ALA A 288 19.57 -5.94 -0.93
CA ALA A 288 20.04 -4.83 -1.77
C ALA A 288 19.14 -4.58 -3.01
N GLY A 289 18.16 -5.45 -3.25
CA GLY A 289 17.27 -5.35 -4.40
C GLY A 289 16.30 -4.19 -4.26
N MET A 290 16.04 -3.50 -5.38
CA MET A 290 15.04 -2.45 -5.48
C MET A 290 14.06 -2.81 -6.59
N GLY A 291 12.81 -3.10 -6.23
CA GLY A 291 11.79 -3.52 -7.17
C GLY A 291 10.58 -2.59 -7.15
N THR A 292 10.18 -2.10 -8.32
CA THR A 292 8.98 -1.26 -8.47
C THR A 292 7.99 -1.91 -9.43
N ILE A 293 6.73 -1.99 -9.03
CA ILE A 293 5.60 -2.33 -9.90
C ILE A 293 4.65 -1.14 -9.97
N VAL A 294 4.24 -0.78 -11.17
CA VAL A 294 3.21 0.25 -11.41
C VAL A 294 2.11 -0.34 -12.28
N VAL A 295 0.86 -0.28 -11.81
CA VAL A 295 -0.32 -0.62 -12.60
C VAL A 295 -1.24 0.60 -12.64
N SER A 296 -1.33 1.24 -13.80
CA SER A 296 -2.06 2.50 -13.94
C SER A 296 -2.98 2.53 -15.16
N GLY A 297 -4.07 3.28 -15.06
CA GLY A 297 -4.99 3.51 -16.16
C GLY A 297 -6.12 2.48 -16.23
N ALA A 298 -7.28 2.95 -16.67
CA ALA A 298 -8.48 2.15 -16.78
C ALA A 298 -8.26 0.94 -17.71
N GLY A 299 -8.58 -0.25 -17.20
CA GLY A 299 -8.44 -1.50 -17.96
C GLY A 299 -7.10 -2.21 -17.77
N SER A 300 -6.07 -1.49 -17.32
CA SER A 300 -4.74 -2.05 -17.05
C SER A 300 -4.76 -3.04 -15.90
N ARG A 301 -4.16 -4.21 -16.11
CA ARG A 301 -4.28 -5.33 -15.16
C ARG A 301 -3.00 -6.13 -14.98
N LEU A 302 -2.65 -6.37 -13.72
CA LEU A 302 -1.69 -7.41 -13.32
C LEU A 302 -2.46 -8.55 -12.65
N ASN A 303 -2.55 -9.68 -13.34
CA ASN A 303 -3.23 -10.88 -12.87
C ASN A 303 -2.22 -11.92 -12.42
N VAL A 304 -2.17 -12.17 -11.12
CA VAL A 304 -1.22 -13.07 -10.48
C VAL A 304 -1.90 -14.37 -10.06
N THR A 305 -1.58 -15.47 -10.72
CA THR A 305 -2.00 -16.82 -10.28
C THR A 305 -1.05 -17.31 -9.17
N GLY A 306 -1.17 -16.69 -8.00
CA GLY A 306 -0.28 -16.89 -6.88
C GLY A 306 -0.32 -15.71 -5.91
N ALA A 307 0.72 -15.61 -5.09
CA ALA A 307 0.96 -14.49 -4.18
C ALA A 307 1.73 -13.38 -4.88
N LEU A 308 1.48 -12.13 -4.49
CA LEU A 308 2.33 -10.97 -4.80
C LEU A 308 2.98 -10.51 -3.50
N ASN A 309 4.29 -10.69 -3.37
CA ASN A 309 5.01 -10.40 -2.14
C ASN A 309 6.11 -9.36 -2.36
N THR A 310 6.22 -8.37 -1.48
CA THR A 310 7.48 -7.67 -1.28
C THR A 310 8.36 -8.50 -0.35
N SER A 311 9.68 -8.47 -0.54
CA SER A 311 10.63 -9.37 0.11
C SER A 311 11.66 -8.60 0.97
N ALA A 312 12.94 -8.96 0.97
CA ALA A 312 13.91 -8.42 1.92
C ALA A 312 14.42 -7.01 1.56
N GLY A 313 14.39 -6.63 0.28
CA GLY A 313 14.82 -5.32 -0.21
C GLY A 313 13.71 -4.27 -0.24
N GLU A 314 13.94 -3.17 -0.95
CA GLU A 314 12.96 -2.09 -1.12
C GLU A 314 11.96 -2.43 -2.24
N GLY A 315 10.80 -2.96 -1.85
CA GLY A 315 9.73 -3.34 -2.78
C GLY A 315 8.59 -2.33 -2.78
N TRP A 316 8.38 -1.65 -3.90
CA TRP A 316 7.31 -0.66 -4.07
C TRP A 316 6.29 -1.11 -5.10
N ILE A 317 5.01 -1.02 -4.75
CA ILE A 317 3.89 -1.33 -5.65
C ILE A 317 2.96 -0.12 -5.66
N THR A 318 2.64 0.39 -6.83
CA THR A 318 1.66 1.47 -7.02
C THR A 318 0.53 0.99 -7.92
N VAL A 319 -0.71 1.20 -7.46
CA VAL A 319 -1.90 0.96 -8.27
C VAL A 319 -2.67 2.26 -8.38
N ALA A 320 -2.72 2.84 -9.57
CA ALA A 320 -3.22 4.19 -9.80
C ALA A 320 -4.28 4.23 -10.91
N ASP A 321 -5.04 5.33 -10.99
CA ASP A 321 -5.88 5.66 -12.15
C ASP A 321 -6.80 4.52 -12.62
N ALA A 322 -7.48 3.84 -11.68
CA ALA A 322 -8.34 2.67 -11.93
C ALA A 322 -7.63 1.41 -12.47
N GLY A 323 -6.30 1.33 -12.35
CA GLY A 323 -5.53 0.11 -12.53
C GLY A 323 -5.93 -0.97 -11.51
N VAL A 324 -5.76 -2.24 -11.87
CA VAL A 324 -6.19 -3.37 -11.03
C VAL A 324 -5.09 -4.44 -10.89
N ILE A 325 -4.80 -4.82 -9.65
CA ILE A 325 -4.04 -6.03 -9.31
C ILE A 325 -5.04 -7.10 -8.87
N VAL A 326 -4.90 -8.31 -9.40
CA VAL A 326 -5.67 -9.49 -8.99
C VAL A 326 -4.71 -10.57 -8.51
N THR A 327 -4.88 -11.08 -7.29
CA THR A 327 -4.12 -12.24 -6.78
C THR A 327 -5.03 -13.43 -6.50
N THR A 328 -4.47 -14.65 -6.49
CA THR A 328 -5.20 -15.88 -6.15
C THR A 328 -4.63 -16.60 -4.92
N ALA A 329 -3.66 -16.01 -4.23
CA ALA A 329 -3.14 -16.53 -2.96
C ALA A 329 -2.79 -15.38 -2.00
N ALA A 330 -2.66 -15.73 -0.72
CA ALA A 330 -2.32 -14.78 0.32
C ALA A 330 -1.00 -14.06 -0.01
N SER A 331 -1.01 -12.74 0.17
CA SER A 331 0.05 -11.84 -0.26
C SER A 331 0.63 -11.10 0.94
N THR A 332 1.89 -10.67 0.84
CA THR A 332 2.62 -10.05 1.96
C THR A 332 3.31 -8.77 1.53
N ILE A 333 3.09 -7.71 2.29
CA ILE A 333 3.92 -6.51 2.28
C ILE A 333 4.94 -6.66 3.41
N SER A 334 6.17 -7.03 3.08
CA SER A 334 7.30 -7.12 4.01
C SER A 334 7.56 -5.80 4.75
N PRO A 335 8.34 -5.79 5.85
CA PRO A 335 8.63 -4.57 6.62
C PRO A 335 9.26 -3.41 5.84
N THR A 336 10.02 -3.71 4.78
CA THR A 336 10.59 -2.73 3.84
C THR A 336 9.69 -2.44 2.64
N GLY A 337 8.58 -3.18 2.52
CA GLY A 337 7.62 -3.08 1.45
C GLY A 337 6.68 -1.89 1.60
N ARG A 338 6.29 -1.32 0.46
CA ARG A 338 5.29 -0.26 0.37
C ARG A 338 4.31 -0.55 -0.76
N VAL A 339 3.02 -0.46 -0.44
CA VAL A 339 1.93 -0.43 -1.42
C VAL A 339 1.23 0.91 -1.33
N THR A 340 1.12 1.59 -2.46
CA THR A 340 0.37 2.85 -2.59
C THR A 340 -0.80 2.65 -3.55
N LEU A 341 -2.01 2.92 -3.09
CA LEU A 341 -3.18 3.04 -3.94
C LEU A 341 -3.42 4.52 -4.24
N ASP A 342 -3.68 4.84 -5.51
CA ASP A 342 -4.03 6.20 -5.96
C ASP A 342 -5.21 6.14 -6.95
N GLY A 343 -6.38 5.78 -6.43
CA GLY A 343 -7.57 5.45 -7.21
C GLY A 343 -7.54 4.04 -7.83
N GLY A 344 -6.54 3.22 -7.49
CA GLY A 344 -6.40 1.84 -7.94
C GLY A 344 -7.13 0.82 -7.07
N ARG A 345 -7.12 -0.44 -7.51
CA ARG A 345 -7.74 -1.57 -6.80
C ARG A 345 -6.81 -2.77 -6.71
N TRP A 346 -6.68 -3.34 -5.52
CA TRP A 346 -6.14 -4.68 -5.31
C TRP A 346 -7.29 -5.60 -4.94
N GLU A 347 -7.52 -6.67 -5.70
CA GLU A 347 -8.53 -7.68 -5.38
C GLU A 347 -7.97 -9.11 -5.33
N THR A 348 -8.64 -9.98 -4.59
CA THR A 348 -8.39 -11.42 -4.62
C THR A 348 -9.51 -12.15 -5.34
N SER A 349 -9.19 -13.15 -6.18
CA SER A 349 -10.24 -13.94 -6.83
C SER A 349 -11.04 -14.73 -5.78
N ALA A 350 -12.37 -14.66 -5.84
CA ALA A 350 -13.32 -15.17 -4.84
C ALA A 350 -13.21 -16.67 -4.50
N ALA A 351 -12.39 -17.45 -5.23
CA ALA A 351 -12.18 -18.88 -4.97
C ALA A 351 -11.17 -19.16 -3.84
N THR A 352 -10.36 -18.18 -3.45
CA THR A 352 -9.25 -18.36 -2.51
C THR A 352 -9.38 -17.37 -1.37
N ASN A 353 -9.49 -17.87 -0.14
CA ASN A 353 -9.45 -17.12 1.13
C ASN A 353 -8.06 -16.46 1.33
N ALA A 354 -7.65 -15.61 0.39
CA ALA A 354 -6.36 -14.97 0.35
C ALA A 354 -6.43 -13.68 1.18
N ALA A 355 -5.72 -13.67 2.31
CA ALA A 355 -5.52 -12.48 3.12
C ALA A 355 -4.31 -11.67 2.63
N LEU A 356 -4.28 -10.38 2.95
CA LEU A 356 -3.13 -9.51 2.77
C LEU A 356 -2.46 -9.28 4.14
N SER A 357 -1.24 -9.79 4.30
CA SER A 357 -0.40 -9.52 5.47
C SER A 357 0.42 -8.26 5.24
N VAL A 358 0.38 -7.32 6.18
CA VAL A 358 1.09 -6.03 6.09
C VAL A 358 2.06 -5.93 7.26
N GLY A 359 3.33 -6.17 6.99
CA GLY A 359 4.45 -5.85 7.90
C GLY A 359 5.09 -4.49 7.59
N GLY A 360 4.94 -4.00 6.36
CA GLY A 360 5.41 -2.69 5.90
C GLY A 360 4.30 -1.64 5.87
N LEU A 361 4.15 -0.92 4.75
CA LEU A 361 3.18 0.17 4.59
C LEU A 361 2.17 -0.11 3.47
N LEU A 362 0.89 -0.01 3.80
CA LEU A 362 -0.22 0.13 2.85
C LEU A 362 -0.82 1.52 3.00
N GLN A 363 -0.89 2.31 1.93
CA GLN A 363 -1.34 3.70 2.02
C GLN A 363 -2.11 4.20 0.79
N GLY A 364 -2.73 5.36 0.94
CA GLY A 364 -3.26 6.15 -0.17
C GLY A 364 -4.78 6.08 -0.28
N ALA A 365 -5.28 6.25 -1.51
CA ALA A 365 -6.70 6.22 -1.83
C ALA A 365 -7.00 5.07 -2.80
N GLY A 366 -8.03 4.28 -2.55
CA GLY A 366 -8.39 3.16 -3.43
C GLY A 366 -9.09 2.03 -2.70
N VAL A 367 -9.18 0.88 -3.37
CA VAL A 367 -9.92 -0.29 -2.87
C VAL A 367 -8.99 -1.47 -2.67
N VAL A 368 -9.04 -2.07 -1.48
CA VAL A 368 -8.46 -3.37 -1.18
C VAL A 368 -9.61 -4.35 -0.98
N ASP A 369 -9.92 -5.11 -2.03
CA ASP A 369 -11.01 -6.08 -2.07
C ASP A 369 -10.47 -7.50 -1.83
N VAL A 370 -10.13 -7.77 -0.58
CA VAL A 370 -9.56 -9.05 -0.12
C VAL A 370 -10.34 -9.55 1.10
N GLN A 371 -10.24 -10.85 1.39
CA GLN A 371 -10.97 -11.45 2.52
C GLN A 371 -10.64 -10.75 3.85
N GLY A 372 -9.37 -10.43 4.06
CA GLY A 372 -8.95 -9.61 5.19
C GLY A 372 -7.54 -9.07 5.07
N ILE A 373 -7.31 -7.96 5.76
CA ILE A 373 -6.01 -7.31 5.92
C ILE A 373 -5.54 -7.57 7.35
N THR A 374 -4.33 -8.09 7.50
CA THR A 374 -3.71 -8.26 8.82
C THR A 374 -2.48 -7.38 8.92
N LEU A 375 -2.50 -6.36 9.77
CA LEU A 375 -1.30 -5.61 10.12
C LEU A 375 -0.50 -6.41 11.14
N THR A 376 0.76 -6.72 10.84
CA THR A 376 1.62 -7.54 11.70
C THR A 376 2.70 -6.70 12.34
N ALA A 377 2.98 -6.93 13.61
CA ALA A 377 4.10 -6.31 14.29
C ALA A 377 5.16 -7.32 14.75
N THR A 378 6.40 -6.83 14.79
CA THR A 378 7.57 -7.46 15.39
C THR A 378 8.14 -6.50 16.43
N THR A 379 9.19 -6.90 17.15
CA THR A 379 9.89 -6.01 18.08
C THR A 379 10.57 -4.81 17.40
N ALA A 380 10.87 -4.90 16.10
CA ALA A 380 11.60 -3.88 15.36
C ALA A 380 10.73 -3.05 14.40
N THR A 381 9.63 -3.62 13.92
CA THR A 381 8.80 -3.01 12.87
C THR A 381 7.34 -3.30 13.11
N ARG A 382 6.46 -2.40 12.68
CA ARG A 382 5.02 -2.58 12.75
C ARG A 382 4.40 -2.30 11.39
N GLY A 383 3.51 -3.19 10.96
CA GLY A 383 2.65 -2.99 9.82
C GLY A 383 1.83 -1.73 9.99
N ARG A 384 1.75 -0.94 8.92
CA ARG A 384 1.03 0.33 8.91
C ARG A 384 0.03 0.39 7.77
N LEU A 385 -1.19 0.80 8.11
CA LEU A 385 -2.19 1.26 7.16
C LEU A 385 -2.31 2.78 7.32
N ALA A 386 -2.30 3.55 6.23
CA ALA A 386 -2.32 5.00 6.31
C ALA A 386 -3.20 5.68 5.25
N ALA A 387 -3.94 6.71 5.68
CA ALA A 387 -4.67 7.61 4.79
C ALA A 387 -4.44 9.07 5.24
N ALA A 388 -3.93 9.89 4.33
CA ALA A 388 -3.70 11.33 4.54
C ALA A 388 -4.91 12.17 4.07
N ALA A 389 -4.84 13.48 4.27
CA ALA A 389 -5.90 14.42 3.96
C ALA A 389 -6.41 14.26 2.52
N GLY A 390 -7.73 14.06 2.38
CA GLY A 390 -8.39 13.87 1.08
C GLY A 390 -8.27 12.45 0.50
N GLN A 391 -7.55 11.54 1.15
CA GLN A 391 -7.47 10.14 0.73
C GLN A 391 -8.60 9.33 1.37
N GLN A 392 -9.16 8.39 0.60
CA GLN A 392 -10.11 7.40 1.09
C GLN A 392 -9.63 6.00 0.73
N LEU A 393 -9.36 5.19 1.75
CA LEU A 393 -8.99 3.79 1.60
C LEU A 393 -10.16 2.90 2.02
N LEU A 394 -10.64 2.06 1.11
CA LEU A 394 -11.70 1.09 1.36
C LEU A 394 -11.12 -0.32 1.45
N ALA A 395 -11.25 -0.96 2.60
CA ALA A 395 -11.00 -2.37 2.79
C ALA A 395 -12.34 -3.12 2.85
N THR A 396 -12.68 -3.92 1.84
CA THR A 396 -14.01 -4.56 1.79
C THR A 396 -14.19 -5.69 2.80
N GLY A 397 -13.09 -6.35 3.18
CA GLY A 397 -13.06 -7.45 4.15
C GLY A 397 -12.79 -7.02 5.59
N ARG A 398 -12.46 -8.00 6.44
CA ARG A 398 -12.03 -7.78 7.84
C ARG A 398 -10.68 -7.05 7.86
N VAL A 399 -10.50 -6.13 8.79
CA VAL A 399 -9.18 -5.57 9.11
C VAL A 399 -8.78 -6.02 10.50
N THR A 400 -7.65 -6.69 10.62
CA THR A 400 -7.06 -7.11 11.89
C THR A 400 -5.78 -6.33 12.12
N ASN A 401 -5.81 -5.36 13.03
CA ASN A 401 -4.63 -4.62 13.46
C ASN A 401 -3.92 -5.39 14.59
N ASN A 402 -3.07 -6.36 14.24
CA ASN A 402 -2.40 -7.24 15.19
C ASN A 402 -1.08 -6.64 15.72
N GLY A 403 -1.18 -5.64 16.59
CA GLY A 403 -0.04 -4.86 17.11
C GLY A 403 0.54 -3.83 16.14
N GLY A 404 -0.09 -3.64 14.98
CA GLY A 404 0.28 -2.65 13.97
C GLY A 404 -0.19 -1.23 14.28
N LEU A 405 -0.18 -0.37 13.26
CA LEU A 405 -0.63 1.02 13.32
C LEU A 405 -1.60 1.33 12.18
N ILE A 406 -2.80 1.78 12.51
CA ILE A 406 -3.69 2.49 11.59
C ILE A 406 -3.46 3.99 11.83
N ASP A 407 -2.95 4.71 10.83
CA ASP A 407 -2.62 6.14 10.95
C ASP A 407 -3.43 6.99 9.97
N LEU A 408 -4.40 7.73 10.49
CA LEU A 408 -5.31 8.59 9.73
C LEU A 408 -5.03 10.06 10.05
N ASP A 409 -4.61 10.80 9.04
CA ASP A 409 -4.25 12.22 9.16
C ASP A 409 -5.10 13.05 8.19
N GLY A 410 -6.34 13.37 8.59
CA GLY A 410 -7.36 13.96 7.73
C GLY A 410 -7.90 13.04 6.63
N GLY A 411 -7.45 11.78 6.59
CA GLY A 411 -7.90 10.76 5.63
C GLY A 411 -9.06 9.92 6.16
N THR A 412 -9.68 9.17 5.25
CA THR A 412 -10.77 8.23 5.55
C THR A 412 -10.32 6.79 5.42
N LEU A 413 -10.58 5.98 6.43
CA LEU A 413 -10.58 4.51 6.33
C LEU A 413 -12.02 4.02 6.38
N GLU A 414 -12.40 3.19 5.41
CA GLU A 414 -13.66 2.47 5.40
C GLU A 414 -13.41 0.96 5.42
N THR A 415 -14.06 0.24 6.32
CA THR A 415 -14.05 -1.23 6.36
C THR A 415 -15.43 -1.78 6.03
N GLY A 416 -15.50 -2.82 5.21
CA GLY A 416 -16.77 -3.48 4.89
C GLY A 416 -17.23 -4.51 5.94
N SER A 417 -16.37 -4.84 6.90
CA SER A 417 -16.61 -5.81 7.97
C SER A 417 -15.90 -5.37 9.27
N LEU A 418 -15.62 -6.32 10.16
CA LEU A 418 -15.05 -6.08 11.48
C LEU A 418 -13.68 -5.43 11.37
N LEU A 419 -13.45 -4.41 12.21
CA LEU A 419 -12.13 -3.92 12.54
C LEU A 419 -11.75 -4.47 13.92
N ASP A 420 -10.81 -5.41 13.96
CA ASP A 420 -10.30 -6.03 15.19
C ASP A 420 -8.93 -5.42 15.51
N ASN A 421 -8.83 -4.72 16.62
CA ASN A 421 -7.66 -3.94 16.99
C ASN A 421 -7.00 -4.48 18.26
N THR A 422 -5.77 -4.99 18.15
CA THR A 422 -4.85 -5.25 19.28
C THR A 422 -3.62 -4.33 19.24
N GLY A 423 -3.59 -3.37 18.32
CA GLY A 423 -2.52 -2.39 18.13
C GLY A 423 -3.00 -0.96 18.37
N GLN A 424 -2.44 -0.02 17.60
CA GLN A 424 -2.79 1.39 17.72
C GLN A 424 -3.59 1.88 16.52
N ILE A 425 -4.68 2.59 16.77
CA ILE A 425 -5.38 3.45 15.81
C ILE A 425 -5.10 4.89 16.22
N ALA A 426 -4.47 5.68 15.36
CA ALA A 426 -4.21 7.09 15.58
C ALA A 426 -4.95 7.91 14.51
N ALA A 427 -5.90 8.73 14.95
CA ALA A 427 -6.72 9.56 14.09
C ALA A 427 -6.59 11.03 14.50
N ARG A 428 -6.52 11.92 13.49
CA ARG A 428 -6.36 13.36 13.70
C ARG A 428 -6.80 14.18 12.50
N ASN A 429 -6.93 15.49 12.71
CA ASN A 429 -7.02 16.51 11.67
C ASN A 429 -8.18 16.31 10.68
N GLY A 430 -9.37 15.91 11.14
CA GLY A 430 -10.52 15.64 10.26
C GLY A 430 -10.57 14.21 9.74
N ALA A 431 -9.83 13.28 10.36
CA ALA A 431 -9.85 11.87 9.98
C ALA A 431 -11.24 11.25 10.20
N VAL A 432 -11.56 10.27 9.35
CA VAL A 432 -12.84 9.55 9.41
C VAL A 432 -12.57 8.06 9.43
N LEU A 433 -13.16 7.36 10.38
CA LEU A 433 -13.16 5.90 10.46
C LEU A 433 -14.60 5.41 10.26
N ARG A 434 -14.87 4.72 9.15
CA ARG A 434 -16.16 4.11 8.84
C ARG A 434 -16.07 2.61 8.91
N ILE A 435 -16.83 1.99 9.78
CA ILE A 435 -16.71 0.57 10.07
C ILE A 435 -17.99 -0.15 9.66
N GLY A 436 -17.82 -1.30 9.01
CA GLY A 436 -18.93 -2.12 8.52
C GLY A 436 -19.78 -2.70 9.65
N ALA A 437 -20.82 -3.45 9.28
CA ALA A 437 -21.95 -3.86 10.16
C ALA A 437 -21.61 -4.69 11.43
N THR A 438 -20.33 -5.01 11.66
CA THR A 438 -19.88 -5.75 12.85
C THR A 438 -19.06 -4.90 13.82
N GLY A 439 -18.85 -3.60 13.54
CA GLY A 439 -18.24 -2.65 14.46
C GLY A 439 -16.72 -2.78 14.65
N LEU A 440 -16.22 -2.05 15.65
CA LEU A 440 -14.83 -2.04 16.14
C LEU A 440 -14.71 -2.86 17.42
N GLU A 441 -13.82 -3.86 17.42
CA GLU A 441 -13.34 -4.49 18.64
C GLU A 441 -11.98 -3.88 19.01
N ASN A 442 -11.94 -3.01 20.02
CA ASN A 442 -10.70 -2.50 20.60
C ASN A 442 -10.30 -3.39 21.77
N ASN A 443 -9.27 -4.22 21.58
CA ASN A 443 -8.92 -5.33 22.47
C ASN A 443 -7.80 -4.99 23.47
N SER A 444 -7.52 -5.91 24.40
CA SER A 444 -6.51 -5.70 25.44
C SER A 444 -5.18 -5.20 24.87
N THR A 445 -4.58 -4.17 25.49
CA THR A 445 -3.36 -3.43 25.07
C THR A 445 -3.52 -2.54 23.84
N ALA A 446 -4.69 -2.54 23.20
CA ALA A 446 -4.97 -1.72 22.05
C ALA A 446 -5.37 -0.30 22.44
N GLN A 447 -5.12 0.65 21.52
CA GLN A 447 -5.51 2.04 21.69
C GLN A 447 -6.25 2.56 20.45
N LEU A 448 -7.36 3.27 20.67
CA LEU A 448 -7.97 4.18 19.70
C LEU A 448 -7.73 5.62 20.17
N ALA A 449 -6.87 6.36 19.48
CA ALA A 449 -6.45 7.70 19.87
C ALA A 449 -6.92 8.78 18.87
N VAL A 450 -7.67 9.75 19.38
CA VAL A 450 -7.99 11.03 18.74
C VAL A 450 -7.07 12.09 19.34
N THR A 451 -6.21 12.68 18.51
CA THR A 451 -5.08 13.49 19.03
C THR A 451 -5.12 14.97 18.62
N SER A 452 -5.91 15.34 17.63
CA SER A 452 -6.18 16.74 17.26
C SER A 452 -7.33 16.83 16.25
N GLY A 453 -7.98 18.00 16.20
CA GLY A 453 -9.11 18.25 15.32
C GLY A 453 -10.32 17.38 15.67
N THR A 454 -11.35 17.43 14.81
CA THR A 454 -12.52 16.56 14.93
C THR A 454 -12.24 15.26 14.19
N VAL A 455 -12.56 14.12 14.80
CA VAL A 455 -12.48 12.79 14.19
C VAL A 455 -13.84 12.13 14.29
N ASP A 456 -14.35 11.62 13.17
CA ASP A 456 -15.61 10.89 13.13
C ASP A 456 -15.38 9.38 13.11
N VAL A 457 -16.06 8.66 13.99
CA VAL A 457 -16.06 7.19 14.10
C VAL A 457 -17.49 6.69 13.90
N PHE A 458 -17.70 5.89 12.86
CA PHE A 458 -18.97 5.24 12.54
C PHE A 458 -18.87 3.73 12.74
N GLY A 459 -19.97 3.14 13.21
CA GLY A 459 -20.10 1.74 13.61
C GLY A 459 -19.93 1.56 15.12
N ASP A 460 -20.62 0.56 15.68
CA ASP A 460 -20.55 0.22 17.11
C ASP A 460 -19.09 0.00 17.55
N VAL A 461 -18.75 0.46 18.76
CA VAL A 461 -17.41 0.32 19.33
C VAL A 461 -17.45 -0.43 20.65
N SER A 462 -16.78 -1.59 20.70
CA SER A 462 -16.51 -2.32 21.94
C SER A 462 -15.08 -2.05 22.40
N ASN A 463 -14.94 -1.26 23.47
CA ASN A 463 -13.65 -1.02 24.14
C ASN A 463 -13.44 -2.06 25.23
N ASN A 464 -12.82 -3.19 24.89
CA ASN A 464 -12.71 -4.34 25.77
C ASN A 464 -11.75 -4.12 26.94
N ALA A 465 -11.79 -5.02 27.94
CA ALA A 465 -10.96 -4.91 29.13
C ALA A 465 -9.45 -4.83 28.80
N GLY A 466 -8.79 -3.82 29.37
CA GLY A 466 -7.38 -3.51 29.12
C GLY A 466 -7.11 -2.77 27.81
N ALA A 467 -8.13 -2.38 27.05
CA ALA A 467 -8.05 -1.48 25.90
C ALA A 467 -8.28 -0.02 26.32
N GLU A 468 -7.85 0.93 25.50
CA GLU A 468 -7.99 2.36 25.76
C GLU A 468 -8.59 3.12 24.57
N ILE A 469 -9.58 3.98 24.85
CA ILE A 469 -9.97 5.08 23.95
C ILE A 469 -9.37 6.36 24.54
N VAL A 470 -8.62 7.10 23.74
CA VAL A 470 -7.97 8.35 24.13
C VAL A 470 -8.51 9.49 23.27
N VAL A 471 -9.02 10.55 23.88
CA VAL A 471 -9.27 11.82 23.21
C VAL A 471 -8.43 12.89 23.89
N ALA A 472 -7.43 13.39 23.18
CA ALA A 472 -6.42 14.29 23.73
C ALA A 472 -6.00 15.39 22.75
N GLY A 473 -5.13 16.30 23.22
CA GLY A 473 -4.48 17.31 22.39
C GLY A 473 -5.43 18.41 21.89
N GLY A 474 -6.58 18.60 22.55
CA GLY A 474 -7.64 19.49 22.09
C GLY A 474 -8.46 18.89 20.95
N GLY A 475 -8.40 17.56 20.78
CA GLY A 475 -9.20 16.83 19.81
C GLY A 475 -10.65 16.64 20.26
N VAL A 476 -11.51 16.40 19.28
CA VAL A 476 -12.91 16.01 19.49
C VAL A 476 -13.16 14.68 18.79
N GLY A 477 -13.47 13.64 19.55
CA GLY A 477 -13.84 12.32 19.01
C GLY A 477 -15.35 12.19 18.93
N VAL A 478 -15.92 12.12 17.73
CA VAL A 478 -17.37 11.98 17.51
C VAL A 478 -17.68 10.53 17.14
N PHE A 479 -18.37 9.82 18.02
CA PHE A 479 -18.83 8.45 17.83
C PHE A 479 -20.31 8.49 17.43
N HIS A 480 -20.64 7.95 16.26
CA HIS A 480 -21.98 8.06 15.67
C HIS A 480 -22.94 6.96 16.13
N ASP A 481 -22.40 5.87 16.67
CA ASP A 481 -23.14 4.69 17.10
C ASP A 481 -22.69 4.30 18.53
N ALA A 482 -23.28 3.24 19.08
CA ALA A 482 -23.11 2.88 20.49
C ALA A 482 -21.66 2.54 20.86
N VAL A 483 -21.26 2.91 22.09
CA VAL A 483 -19.95 2.58 22.66
C VAL A 483 -20.12 1.79 23.95
N ASP A 484 -19.60 0.57 23.94
CA ASP A 484 -19.53 -0.31 25.10
C ASP A 484 -18.12 -0.30 25.70
N ASN A 485 -17.97 0.25 26.89
CA ASN A 485 -16.68 0.38 27.57
C ASN A 485 -16.49 -0.65 28.68
N ALA A 486 -15.58 -1.59 28.47
CA ALA A 486 -15.02 -2.48 29.49
C ALA A 486 -13.56 -2.18 29.85
N GLY A 487 -12.90 -1.29 29.09
CA GLY A 487 -11.54 -0.80 29.31
C GLY A 487 -11.52 0.62 29.89
N THR A 488 -10.60 1.45 29.40
CA THR A 488 -10.47 2.85 29.81
C THR A 488 -10.90 3.80 28.70
N ILE A 489 -11.69 4.82 29.04
CA ILE A 489 -11.86 6.02 28.22
C ILE A 489 -11.09 7.14 28.91
N PHE A 490 -10.09 7.70 28.24
CA PHE A 490 -9.32 8.85 28.73
C PHE A 490 -9.63 10.09 27.90
N VAL A 491 -10.02 11.19 28.56
CA VAL A 491 -10.26 12.49 27.92
C VAL A 491 -9.35 13.54 28.58
N SER A 492 -8.42 14.09 27.81
CA SER A 492 -7.51 15.11 28.32
C SER A 492 -8.22 16.46 28.48
N SER A 493 -7.57 17.38 29.21
CA SER A 493 -8.01 18.77 29.27
C SER A 493 -8.17 19.36 27.87
N SER A 494 -9.15 20.26 27.70
CA SER A 494 -9.55 20.88 26.41
C SER A 494 -10.05 19.93 25.33
N SER A 495 -10.29 18.65 25.65
CA SER A 495 -10.72 17.64 24.67
C SER A 495 -12.11 17.13 25.03
N GLU A 496 -12.83 16.65 24.01
CA GLU A 496 -14.21 16.20 24.18
C GLU A 496 -14.45 14.90 23.42
N ILE A 497 -15.05 13.92 24.10
CA ILE A 497 -15.66 12.78 23.42
C ILE A 497 -17.16 13.03 23.30
N VAL A 498 -17.65 13.00 22.07
CA VAL A 498 -19.06 13.16 21.74
C VAL A 498 -19.58 11.81 21.26
N LEU A 499 -20.57 11.26 21.94
CA LEU A 499 -21.24 10.03 21.59
C LEU A 499 -22.66 10.39 21.18
N LEU A 500 -23.04 10.11 19.93
CA LEU A 500 -24.37 10.47 19.42
C LEU A 500 -25.43 9.42 19.77
N ASP A 501 -25.00 8.26 20.26
CA ASP A 501 -25.83 7.15 20.74
C ASP A 501 -25.47 6.80 22.19
N ASP A 502 -25.91 5.66 22.68
CA ASP A 502 -25.70 5.17 24.05
C ASP A 502 -24.21 4.93 24.39
N LEU A 503 -23.86 5.22 25.65
CA LEU A 503 -22.58 4.90 26.28
C LEU A 503 -22.80 3.94 27.46
N SER A 504 -22.16 2.78 27.44
CA SER A 504 -22.22 1.83 28.55
C SER A 504 -20.85 1.60 29.20
N PHE A 505 -20.82 1.51 30.53
CA PHE A 505 -19.63 1.16 31.31
C PHE A 505 -19.82 -0.19 32.00
N ALA A 506 -18.86 -1.11 31.81
CA ALA A 506 -18.79 -2.36 32.56
C ALA A 506 -18.25 -2.12 33.98
N SER A 507 -18.45 -3.07 34.90
CA SER A 507 -18.04 -2.94 36.30
C SER A 507 -16.52 -2.87 36.54
N THR A 508 -15.72 -3.26 35.54
CA THR A 508 -14.24 -3.19 35.59
C THR A 508 -13.67 -2.04 34.76
N SER A 509 -14.52 -1.22 34.16
CA SER A 509 -14.11 -0.14 33.27
C SER A 509 -13.73 1.13 34.04
N THR A 510 -13.01 2.02 33.37
CA THR A 510 -12.61 3.32 33.92
C THR A 510 -13.00 4.44 32.96
N LEU A 511 -13.59 5.51 33.50
CA LEU A 511 -13.59 6.83 32.88
C LEU A 511 -12.50 7.68 33.52
N ALA A 512 -11.48 8.06 32.77
CA ALA A 512 -10.37 8.88 33.22
C ALA A 512 -10.42 10.28 32.58
N LEU A 513 -10.43 11.32 33.40
CA LEU A 513 -10.58 12.71 32.95
C LEU A 513 -9.46 13.58 33.48
N GLN A 514 -9.08 14.58 32.69
CA GLN A 514 -8.13 15.60 33.12
C GLN A 514 -8.79 16.98 33.19
N LEU A 515 -8.64 17.65 34.34
CA LEU A 515 -9.12 19.00 34.56
C LEU A 515 -8.02 20.03 34.27
N GLY A 516 -8.29 21.01 33.41
CA GLY A 516 -7.38 22.13 33.11
C GLY A 516 -7.94 23.49 33.50
N ALA A 517 -7.10 24.53 33.45
CA ALA A 517 -7.51 25.90 33.76
C ALA A 517 -8.59 26.44 32.80
N ASN A 518 -9.30 27.51 33.20
CA ASN A 518 -10.24 28.26 32.35
C ASN A 518 -11.37 27.40 31.74
N GLN A 519 -11.89 26.44 32.50
CA GLN A 519 -12.92 25.50 32.04
C GLN A 519 -12.48 24.56 30.91
N ALA A 520 -11.17 24.40 30.72
CA ALA A 520 -10.60 23.47 29.74
C ALA A 520 -10.53 22.05 30.32
N PHE A 521 -11.68 21.43 30.52
CA PHE A 521 -11.79 20.08 31.09
C PHE A 521 -11.87 19.02 29.99
N GLY A 522 -11.55 17.78 30.33
CA GLY A 522 -12.01 16.63 29.56
C GLY A 522 -13.53 16.48 29.74
N LEU A 523 -14.27 16.45 28.64
CA LEU A 523 -15.73 16.37 28.65
C LEU A 523 -16.23 15.13 27.91
N VAL A 524 -17.26 14.49 28.46
CA VAL A 524 -18.03 13.42 27.82
C VAL A 524 -19.44 13.92 27.53
N SER A 525 -19.81 14.00 26.26
CA SER A 525 -21.12 14.43 25.80
C SER A 525 -21.84 13.26 25.12
N VAL A 526 -22.87 12.71 25.75
CA VAL A 526 -23.67 11.58 25.26
C VAL A 526 -25.04 12.10 24.78
N GLY A 527 -25.41 11.76 23.54
CA GLY A 527 -26.70 12.07 22.96
C GLY A 527 -27.80 11.16 23.50
N GLY A 528 -27.50 9.86 23.62
CA GLY A 528 -28.36 8.84 24.21
C GLY A 528 -28.24 8.73 25.74
N THR A 529 -28.41 7.51 26.23
CA THR A 529 -28.31 7.15 27.66
C THR A 529 -26.85 6.88 28.03
N ALA A 530 -26.41 7.36 29.20
CA ALA A 530 -25.16 6.92 29.81
C ALA A 530 -25.42 5.94 30.96
N ALA A 531 -25.01 4.68 30.78
CA ALA A 531 -25.09 3.64 31.80
C ALA A 531 -23.76 3.52 32.56
N LEU A 532 -23.72 4.03 33.78
CA LEU A 532 -22.51 4.15 34.60
C LEU A 532 -22.29 2.90 35.47
N SER A 533 -21.03 2.46 35.50
CA SER A 533 -20.47 1.44 36.39
C SER A 533 -18.96 1.66 36.48
N GLY A 534 -18.22 0.76 37.13
CA GLY A 534 -16.75 0.85 37.16
C GLY A 534 -16.23 2.05 37.96
N ALA A 535 -15.11 2.63 37.53
CA ALA A 535 -14.41 3.71 38.23
C ALA A 535 -14.43 5.04 37.47
N LEU A 536 -14.48 6.14 38.24
CA LEU A 536 -14.16 7.49 37.75
C LEU A 536 -12.79 7.90 38.29
N GLU A 537 -11.85 8.22 37.40
CA GLU A 537 -10.53 8.72 37.75
C GLU A 537 -10.38 10.17 37.27
N VAL A 538 -9.93 11.06 38.14
CA VAL A 538 -9.72 12.46 37.82
C VAL A 538 -8.25 12.80 38.05
N SER A 539 -7.67 13.54 37.12
CA SER A 539 -6.32 14.07 37.20
C SER A 539 -6.31 15.57 36.92
N LEU A 540 -5.30 16.27 37.42
CA LEU A 540 -5.15 17.71 37.20
C LEU A 540 -4.08 17.95 36.13
N ALA A 541 -4.38 18.81 35.15
CA ALA A 541 -3.33 19.45 34.37
C ALA A 541 -2.60 20.46 35.27
N GLY A 542 -1.30 20.66 35.06
CA GLY A 542 -0.44 21.45 35.99
C GLY A 542 -0.81 22.92 36.19
N ASN A 543 -1.84 23.43 35.49
CA ASN A 543 -2.35 24.78 35.61
C ASN A 543 -3.75 24.86 36.25
N PHE A 544 -4.36 23.76 36.68
CA PHE A 544 -5.69 23.78 37.30
C PHE A 544 -5.65 24.48 38.67
N SER A 545 -6.65 25.33 38.92
CA SER A 545 -6.85 26.01 40.21
C SER A 545 -8.33 25.92 40.54
N ALA A 546 -8.65 25.20 41.61
CA ALA A 546 -10.01 25.01 42.06
C ALA A 546 -10.52 26.25 42.82
N GLN A 547 -11.81 26.58 42.66
CA GLN A 547 -12.48 27.60 43.47
C GLN A 547 -13.59 26.96 44.30
N LEU A 548 -13.65 27.27 45.61
CA LEU A 548 -14.71 26.75 46.47
C LEU A 548 -16.11 27.09 45.92
N GLY A 549 -16.95 26.06 45.76
CA GLY A 549 -18.29 26.16 45.19
C GLY A 549 -18.34 26.09 43.66
N GLU A 550 -17.20 25.95 42.98
CA GLU A 550 -17.15 25.65 41.54
C GLU A 550 -17.80 24.29 41.27
N THR A 551 -18.53 24.20 40.16
CA THR A 551 -19.11 22.94 39.70
C THR A 551 -18.66 22.71 38.27
N ILE A 552 -18.15 21.51 38.01
CA ILE A 552 -17.55 21.12 36.75
C ILE A 552 -18.37 19.98 36.18
N GLU A 553 -19.05 20.20 35.06
CA GLU A 553 -19.71 19.11 34.34
C GLU A 553 -18.66 18.28 33.61
N VAL A 554 -18.63 16.99 33.89
CA VAL A 554 -17.66 16.06 33.30
C VAL A 554 -18.30 15.04 32.38
N LEU A 555 -19.59 14.76 32.60
CA LEU A 555 -20.40 13.92 31.72
C LEU A 555 -21.81 14.50 31.64
N ARG A 556 -22.35 14.54 30.42
CA ARG A 556 -23.75 14.87 30.12
C ARG A 556 -24.35 13.78 29.25
N ALA A 557 -25.61 13.42 29.50
CA ALA A 557 -26.38 12.44 28.72
C ALA A 557 -27.77 12.96 28.37
N GLY A 558 -28.08 13.06 27.08
CA GLY A 558 -29.33 13.63 26.56
C GLY A 558 -30.58 12.85 26.96
N ASP A 559 -30.50 11.52 26.95
CA ASP A 559 -31.60 10.63 27.38
C ASP A 559 -31.46 10.18 28.86
N GLY A 560 -30.46 10.72 29.56
CA GLY A 560 -30.28 10.59 31.00
C GLY A 560 -29.18 9.61 31.42
N ILE A 561 -28.95 9.59 32.73
CA ILE A 561 -27.94 8.76 33.40
C ILE A 561 -28.62 7.62 34.15
N THR A 562 -28.06 6.41 34.02
CA THR A 562 -28.44 5.25 34.83
C THR A 562 -27.24 4.71 35.59
N GLY A 563 -27.44 4.30 36.84
CA GLY A 563 -26.34 3.84 37.70
C GLY A 563 -25.47 4.98 38.25
N ALA A 564 -24.31 4.60 38.77
CA ALA A 564 -23.27 5.50 39.29
C ALA A 564 -21.91 4.79 39.19
N PHE A 565 -20.81 5.55 39.19
CA PHE A 565 -19.49 4.93 39.33
C PHE A 565 -19.39 4.26 40.71
N THR A 566 -18.84 3.05 40.73
CA THR A 566 -18.72 2.22 41.94
C THR A 566 -17.56 2.69 42.82
N SER A 567 -16.54 3.30 42.21
CA SER A 567 -15.39 3.88 42.90
C SER A 567 -14.92 5.16 42.21
N THR A 568 -14.29 6.04 42.98
CA THR A 568 -13.74 7.30 42.50
C THR A 568 -12.29 7.44 42.95
N ALA A 569 -11.40 7.83 42.05
CA ALA A 569 -10.05 8.25 42.39
C ALA A 569 -9.91 9.74 42.04
N LEU A 570 -9.93 10.58 43.06
CA LEU A 570 -9.93 12.04 42.91
C LEU A 570 -8.58 12.60 43.37
N PRO A 571 -8.05 13.63 42.68
CA PRO A 571 -6.79 14.26 43.07
C PRO A 571 -7.00 15.15 44.31
N SER A 572 -5.96 15.26 45.14
CA SER A 572 -5.94 16.27 46.21
C SER A 572 -6.00 17.68 45.62
N LEU A 573 -6.85 18.53 46.20
CA LEU A 573 -6.88 19.95 45.86
C LEU A 573 -6.18 20.74 46.97
N GLY A 574 -5.16 21.51 46.62
CA GLY A 574 -4.48 22.38 47.57
C GLY A 574 -5.44 23.38 48.25
N GLY A 575 -5.07 23.82 49.46
CA GLY A 575 -5.86 24.80 50.23
C GLY A 575 -7.05 24.19 51.00
N GLY A 576 -7.00 22.90 51.29
CA GLY A 576 -8.04 22.19 52.05
C GLY A 576 -9.34 22.02 51.27
N LEU A 577 -9.28 21.99 49.95
CA LEU A 577 -10.42 21.75 49.06
C LEU A 577 -10.49 20.25 48.73
N SER A 578 -11.67 19.79 48.32
CA SER A 578 -11.86 18.44 47.78
C SER A 578 -12.86 18.46 46.63
N LEU A 579 -12.87 17.42 45.82
CA LEU A 579 -13.87 17.18 44.79
C LEU A 579 -14.95 16.24 45.33
N ASP A 580 -16.21 16.62 45.18
CA ASP A 580 -17.38 15.81 45.47
C ASP A 580 -18.08 15.42 44.16
N VAL A 581 -18.38 14.15 43.97
CA VAL A 581 -19.03 13.65 42.74
C VAL A 581 -20.54 13.68 42.91
N GLN A 582 -21.22 14.46 42.08
CA GLN A 582 -22.67 14.66 42.14
C GLN A 582 -23.34 14.12 40.89
N TYR A 583 -24.37 13.30 41.09
CA TYR A 583 -25.18 12.73 40.03
C TYR A 583 -26.52 13.46 39.95
N THR A 584 -26.87 13.89 38.75
CA THR A 584 -28.20 14.42 38.42
C THR A 584 -28.92 13.47 37.47
N GLY A 585 -30.10 13.84 36.95
CA GLY A 585 -30.82 12.99 36.01
C GLY A 585 -30.11 12.85 34.65
N ASP A 586 -29.31 13.85 34.28
CA ASP A 586 -28.70 14.01 32.96
C ASP A 586 -27.19 14.32 32.99
N SER A 587 -26.61 14.63 34.16
CA SER A 587 -25.19 15.00 34.26
C SER A 587 -24.46 14.39 35.47
N VAL A 588 -23.17 14.11 35.30
CA VAL A 588 -22.19 13.92 36.39
C VAL A 588 -21.40 15.22 36.55
N MET A 589 -21.42 15.75 37.77
CA MET A 589 -20.77 17.00 38.14
C MET A 589 -19.69 16.71 39.18
N LEU A 590 -18.58 17.45 39.13
CA LEU A 590 -17.61 17.55 40.21
C LEU A 590 -17.81 18.90 40.91
N ALA A 591 -18.19 18.88 42.17
CA ALA A 591 -18.31 20.07 43.00
C ALA A 591 -17.02 20.27 43.81
N VAL A 592 -16.43 21.46 43.73
CA VAL A 592 -15.32 21.85 44.60
C VAL A 592 -15.89 22.24 45.95
N VAL A 593 -15.66 21.41 46.95
CA VAL A 593 -16.14 21.58 48.32
C VAL A 593 -14.99 21.84 49.27
N GLN A 594 -15.32 22.25 50.50
CA GLN A 594 -14.33 22.26 51.57
C GLN A 594 -14.03 20.80 51.93
N GLY A 595 -12.77 20.39 51.82
CA GLY A 595 -12.33 19.06 52.24
C GLY A 595 -12.53 18.89 53.74
N LEU A 596 -12.88 17.68 54.17
CA LEU A 596 -13.01 17.31 55.57
C LEU A 596 -11.64 16.76 56.04
N PRO A 597 -10.89 17.46 56.92
CA PRO A 597 -9.59 16.96 57.33
C PRO A 597 -9.69 15.56 57.96
N GLY A 598 -8.86 14.63 57.51
CA GLY A 598 -8.91 13.24 57.97
C GLY A 598 -9.88 12.31 57.21
N ASP A 599 -10.62 12.80 56.21
CA ASP A 599 -11.33 11.96 55.23
C ASP A 599 -10.34 11.60 54.11
N PHE A 600 -9.58 10.53 54.34
CA PHE A 600 -8.43 10.14 53.52
C PHE A 600 -8.82 9.18 52.39
N ASP A 601 -9.94 8.46 52.53
CA ASP A 601 -10.49 7.67 51.43
C ASP A 601 -11.49 8.44 50.56
N GLY A 602 -11.87 9.65 50.98
CA GLY A 602 -12.72 10.58 50.24
C GLY A 602 -14.18 10.15 50.19
N ASP A 603 -14.62 9.27 51.11
CA ASP A 603 -16.00 8.78 51.17
C ASP A 603 -16.99 9.80 51.78
N GLY A 604 -16.50 10.97 52.19
CA GLY A 604 -17.28 12.05 52.78
C GLY A 604 -17.44 11.92 54.28
N THR A 605 -16.82 10.93 54.92
CA THR A 605 -16.88 10.70 56.38
C THR A 605 -15.51 10.41 56.95
N VAL A 606 -15.25 10.84 58.19
CA VAL A 606 -14.01 10.47 58.89
C VAL A 606 -14.27 9.31 59.82
N ASN A 607 -13.85 8.11 59.41
CA ASN A 607 -14.11 6.86 60.09
C ASN A 607 -12.85 5.96 60.18
N GLY A 608 -13.03 4.67 60.47
CA GLY A 608 -11.93 3.72 60.65
C GLY A 608 -11.22 3.30 59.35
N ASN A 609 -11.87 3.50 58.20
CA ASN A 609 -11.28 3.25 56.89
C ASN A 609 -10.22 4.30 56.57
N ASP A 610 -10.48 5.57 56.87
CA ASP A 610 -9.49 6.65 56.75
C ASP A 610 -8.25 6.40 57.60
N LEU A 611 -8.45 5.93 58.83
CA LEU A 611 -7.33 5.55 59.69
C LEU A 611 -6.45 4.49 59.03
N SER A 612 -7.04 3.57 58.28
CA SER A 612 -6.30 2.53 57.56
C SER A 612 -5.47 3.13 56.42
N VAL A 613 -6.00 4.13 55.71
CA VAL A 613 -5.26 4.91 54.69
C VAL A 613 -4.08 5.63 55.33
N TRP A 614 -4.31 6.41 56.40
CA TRP A 614 -3.24 7.10 57.12
C TRP A 614 -2.17 6.15 57.67
N GLN A 615 -2.57 5.02 58.26
CA GLN A 615 -1.62 4.01 58.78
C GLN A 615 -0.71 3.45 57.69
N SER A 616 -1.22 3.30 56.47
CA SER A 616 -0.41 2.85 55.33
C SER A 616 0.54 3.94 54.79
N ALA A 617 0.15 5.21 54.97
CA ALA A 617 0.87 6.39 54.49
C ALA A 617 1.89 6.95 55.49
N TYR A 618 1.77 6.62 56.78
CA TYR A 618 2.58 7.20 57.86
C TYR A 618 4.08 7.06 57.62
N GLY A 619 4.76 8.20 57.41
CA GLY A 619 6.19 8.29 57.11
C GLY A 619 6.62 7.70 55.76
N THR A 620 5.67 7.40 54.85
CA THR A 620 5.94 6.79 53.53
C THR A 620 5.43 7.62 52.35
N SER A 621 4.31 8.35 52.49
CA SER A 621 3.70 9.18 51.43
C SER A 621 2.73 10.19 52.03
N GLY A 622 2.37 11.27 51.32
CA GLY A 622 1.35 12.25 51.75
C GLY A 622 -0.11 11.82 51.53
N LEU A 623 -0.41 10.51 51.38
CA LEU A 623 -1.78 10.04 51.17
C LEU A 623 -2.68 10.18 52.41
N GLY A 624 -2.07 10.35 53.59
CA GLY A 624 -2.75 10.65 54.85
C GLY A 624 -2.53 12.08 55.31
N ASP A 625 -2.22 13.01 54.40
CA ASP A 625 -1.98 14.42 54.71
C ASP A 625 -3.31 15.15 54.99
N ALA A 626 -3.57 15.48 56.26
CA ALA A 626 -4.76 16.22 56.68
C ALA A 626 -4.50 17.72 56.88
N ASP A 627 -3.25 18.15 57.11
CA ASP A 627 -2.91 19.56 57.31
C ASP A 627 -2.36 20.29 56.07
N GLY A 628 -2.11 19.55 54.99
CA GLY A 628 -1.76 20.04 53.67
C GLY A 628 -0.28 20.37 53.52
N ASP A 629 0.62 19.69 54.25
CA ASP A 629 2.07 19.89 54.21
C ASP A 629 2.85 18.87 53.36
N ASP A 630 2.11 18.04 52.60
CA ASP A 630 2.57 16.98 51.70
C ASP A 630 3.23 15.78 52.41
N ASP A 631 3.11 15.63 53.72
CA ASP A 631 3.54 14.43 54.44
C ASP A 631 2.42 13.72 55.23
N SER A 632 2.74 12.67 55.97
CA SER A 632 1.74 11.91 56.73
C SER A 632 2.36 11.51 58.05
N ASP A 633 2.04 12.28 59.09
CA ASP A 633 2.68 12.22 60.38
C ASP A 633 1.67 12.30 61.55
N GLY A 634 2.19 12.54 62.76
CA GLY A 634 1.35 12.61 63.96
C GLY A 634 0.39 13.80 63.99
N SER A 635 0.66 14.87 63.24
CA SER A 635 -0.17 16.06 63.09
C SER A 635 -1.44 15.72 62.31
N ASP A 636 -1.32 14.91 61.27
CA ASP A 636 -2.46 14.43 60.49
C ASP A 636 -3.32 13.47 61.29
N PHE A 637 -2.68 12.58 62.05
CA PHE A 637 -3.41 11.68 62.95
C PHE A 637 -4.23 12.44 63.98
N LEU A 638 -3.71 13.56 64.50
CA LEU A 638 -4.43 14.43 65.43
C LEU A 638 -5.59 15.17 64.74
N LEU A 639 -5.50 15.46 63.44
CA LEU A 639 -6.63 15.99 62.67
C LEU A 639 -7.70 14.93 62.45
N TRP A 640 -7.31 13.73 62.00
CA TRP A 640 -8.22 12.58 61.89
C TRP A 640 -8.93 12.29 63.22
N GLN A 641 -8.19 12.22 64.33
CA GLN A 641 -8.78 11.99 65.66
C GLN A 641 -9.81 13.06 66.06
N ARG A 642 -9.58 14.33 65.69
CA ARG A 642 -10.50 15.43 65.99
C ARG A 642 -11.75 15.37 65.12
N GLN A 643 -11.64 14.83 63.91
CA GLN A 643 -12.73 14.75 62.95
C GLN A 643 -13.44 13.40 62.99
N PHE A 644 -12.93 12.39 63.69
CA PHE A 644 -13.53 11.05 63.78
C PHE A 644 -15.02 11.10 64.15
N GLY A 645 -15.86 10.53 63.29
CA GLY A 645 -17.32 10.56 63.37
C GLY A 645 -17.98 11.78 62.70
N SER A 646 -17.20 12.68 62.11
CA SER A 646 -17.70 13.81 61.31
C SER A 646 -18.04 13.33 59.90
N ALA A 647 -18.99 14.01 59.27
CA ALA A 647 -19.37 13.81 57.88
C ALA A 647 -19.44 15.17 57.18
N ALA A 648 -19.07 15.21 55.91
CA ALA A 648 -19.14 16.41 55.09
C ALA A 648 -20.59 16.94 55.10
N SER A 649 -20.73 18.24 55.37
CA SER A 649 -22.04 18.87 55.49
C SER A 649 -22.67 19.04 54.10
N THR A 650 -23.71 18.29 53.78
CA THR A 650 -24.45 18.35 52.49
C THR A 650 -25.34 19.60 52.36
N ARG A 651 -24.81 20.79 52.64
CA ARG A 651 -25.55 22.04 52.42
C ARG A 651 -25.20 22.61 51.06
N ALA A 652 -25.99 22.22 50.05
CA ALA A 652 -26.11 22.99 48.83
C ALA A 652 -26.48 24.44 49.20
N ALA A 653 -25.54 25.37 49.03
CA ALA A 653 -25.91 26.77 48.94
C ALA A 653 -26.70 26.90 47.63
N ALA A 654 -28.01 27.12 47.74
CA ALA A 654 -28.81 27.48 46.58
C ALA A 654 -28.14 28.68 45.89
N ALA A 655 -27.59 28.46 44.70
CA ALA A 655 -27.17 29.56 43.85
C ALA A 655 -28.40 30.45 43.64
N PRO A 656 -28.32 31.77 43.85
CA PRO A 656 -29.43 32.65 43.54
C PRO A 656 -29.72 32.54 42.05
N VAL A 657 -30.85 31.93 41.71
CA VAL A 657 -31.45 32.04 40.38
C VAL A 657 -31.53 33.54 40.06
N PRO A 658 -30.95 34.05 38.96
CA PRO A 658 -31.10 35.44 38.60
C PRO A 658 -32.59 35.74 38.41
N GLU A 659 -33.22 36.38 39.39
CA GLU A 659 -34.58 36.86 39.23
C GLU A 659 -34.57 37.93 38.11
N PRO A 660 -35.47 37.85 37.12
CA PRO A 660 -35.60 38.91 36.13
C PRO A 660 -35.94 40.19 36.89
N SER A 661 -35.02 41.15 36.87
CA SER A 661 -35.13 42.44 37.59
C SER A 661 -36.57 42.99 37.57
N SER A 662 -37.27 42.83 38.69
CA SER A 662 -38.64 43.30 38.92
C SER A 662 -38.75 44.83 38.77
N VAL A 663 -37.61 45.53 38.80
CA VAL A 663 -37.46 46.95 38.47
C VAL A 663 -37.76 47.25 37.00
N VAL A 664 -37.40 46.37 36.05
CA VAL A 664 -37.69 46.58 34.61
C VAL A 664 -39.18 46.36 34.32
N GLN A 665 -39.81 45.38 34.96
CA GLN A 665 -41.27 45.16 34.81
C GLN A 665 -42.11 46.29 35.44
N LEU A 666 -41.66 46.87 36.57
CA LEU A 666 -42.33 48.02 37.18
C LEU A 666 -42.15 49.30 36.34
N LEU A 667 -40.98 49.50 35.72
CA LEU A 667 -40.73 50.63 34.82
C LEU A 667 -41.53 50.55 33.51
N VAL A 668 -41.72 49.34 32.95
CA VAL A 668 -42.56 49.12 31.77
C VAL A 668 -44.05 49.34 32.09
N LEU A 669 -44.52 48.93 33.27
CA LEU A 669 -45.90 49.20 33.73
C LEU A 669 -46.16 50.68 34.01
N LEU A 670 -45.19 51.41 34.58
CA LEU A 670 -45.29 52.85 34.80
C LEU A 670 -45.22 53.65 33.50
N ALA A 671 -44.43 53.21 32.51
CA ALA A 671 -44.40 53.80 31.18
C ALA A 671 -45.71 53.56 30.40
N ALA A 672 -46.29 52.36 30.49
CA ALA A 672 -47.59 52.05 29.88
C ALA A 672 -48.74 52.86 30.52
N ALA A 673 -48.72 53.06 31.85
CA ALA A 673 -49.70 53.89 32.55
C ALA A 673 -49.57 55.39 32.22
N ALA A 674 -48.35 55.88 31.98
CA ALA A 674 -48.10 57.27 31.55
C ALA A 674 -48.55 57.53 30.09
N ILE A 675 -48.46 56.53 29.22
CA ILE A 675 -48.96 56.61 27.83
C ILE A 675 -50.49 56.54 27.78
N ALA A 676 -51.12 55.73 28.64
CA ALA A 676 -52.58 55.64 28.74
C ALA A 676 -53.24 56.93 29.27
N ARG A 677 -52.57 57.70 30.14
CA ARG A 677 -53.08 59.00 30.63
C ARG A 677 -52.99 60.16 29.62
N ARG A 678 -52.37 59.96 28.46
CA ARG A 678 -52.25 60.98 27.40
C ARG A 678 -53.29 60.85 26.28
N ARG A 679 -54.27 59.95 26.42
CA ARG A 679 -55.44 59.81 25.54
C ARG A 679 -56.75 59.90 26.33
N ILE A 680 -57.02 61.05 26.95
CA ILE A 680 -58.35 61.59 27.22
C ILE A 680 -58.31 63.08 26.94
#